data_AF-A0A090N3Q1-F1
#
_entry.id   AF-A0A090N3Q1-F1
#
_cell.length_a   1.000
_cell.length_b   1.000
_cell.length_c   1.000
_cell.angle_alpha   90.00
_cell.angle_beta   90.00
_cell.angle_gamma   90.00
#
_symmetry.space_group_name_H-M   'P 1'
#
loop_
_entity.id
_entity.type
_entity.pdbx_description
1 polymer ?
#
loop_
_entity_poly.entity_id
_entity_poly.type
_entity_poly.pdbx_seq_one_letter_code
_entity_poly.pdbx_strand_id
1 'polypeptide(L)'
;MPTATRRACVVTAFVLACIAASLPHARAFESANVKEREDEKTSTSNKVELRSFFDARDLSAHALEQSSHNALHRIDGTRVNAVDGRVLATSGFEIRVNASSVASGERVTVTVSSNGNAPNATFAEHWIGAYSPAGADVTRTAPVKYAMLTNVTNGEYERTGSGSAAFDLTTHRAETYDFVLFATRMSDLSETSAMAIARSDPVKLTNALDPVWPRVTLPIGWNGGSARVTWQSGRNASHGARLMYRVGGGSYTRVPASTTTYDERDLCGEPANGFGYRHPGYIHSADVSNVRPGDVIEYFLQDFHVTSDRFEMKMPPGEGPDARVTLALFADMGRGTSDDSETWRAYGRPSINVSAALAADALDEKFDAVFLFGDLSYATGFASIWDDWAAQIEPWASKVPFISNMGNHEMDYSSFPDGRIADLYGGRDSGGECGVPATRLYPTPRAGPDSDWFAVTFGAVRVVSMNTEVDFSPSSPQGKWLERELSSVDRTQTPWVILGGHRPGIIDSTDGPDDRDVVPGKRNPSDLSVMDELQRDVWPLLVKYEVNAAFWGHNHAYQRSCAWRAIGEGLFNASNGCVAYSRLGSDGVAVYDKPGAPVSLLVGTGGAKHTRNGVGHAFTEKAFYEFGYVRLTAHNRTHLYGEYQEAGSGYGDVLDKFMIIQPVRVSTTGDEDEAVLSARLERALSEVKTWRGAATIMAVFVCATFGIGAFAMARQWKTESTRHRFSILTSTMDDGAL
;
A
#
# COMPACT_ATOMS: atom_id res chain seq x y z
N MET A 1 -27.15 -79.98 -34.83
CA MET A 1 -28.47 -80.07 -34.17
C MET A 1 -28.32 -79.56 -32.74
N PRO A 2 -29.35 -78.91 -32.18
CA PRO A 2 -29.41 -77.44 -31.98
C PRO A 2 -29.52 -77.10 -30.48
N THR A 3 -29.44 -75.85 -30.03
CA THR A 3 -30.47 -74.77 -29.91
C THR A 3 -29.94 -73.87 -28.77
N ALA A 4 -30.24 -72.59 -28.54
CA ALA A 4 -31.11 -71.54 -29.07
C ALA A 4 -30.67 -70.26 -28.29
N THR A 5 -30.34 -69.14 -28.94
CA THR A 5 -31.16 -67.90 -29.06
C THR A 5 -31.54 -67.14 -27.78
N ARG A 6 -31.42 -65.80 -27.88
CA ARG A 6 -32.06 -64.67 -27.12
C ARG A 6 -31.24 -64.13 -25.94
N ARG A 7 -30.94 -62.84 -25.80
CA ARG A 7 -31.56 -61.50 -26.07
C ARG A 7 -31.84 -60.82 -24.72
N ALA A 8 -31.59 -59.51 -24.72
CA ALA A 8 -32.18 -58.45 -23.91
C ALA A 8 -31.63 -58.31 -22.47
N CYS A 9 -31.08 -57.16 -22.05
CA CYS A 9 -31.62 -55.78 -21.99
C CYS A 9 -32.50 -55.58 -20.74
N VAL A 10 -32.23 -54.47 -20.04
CA VAL A 10 -33.05 -53.81 -19.00
C VAL A 10 -33.02 -54.47 -17.60
N VAL A 11 -32.45 -53.77 -16.60
CA VAL A 11 -33.20 -53.04 -15.55
C VAL A 11 -32.19 -52.43 -14.57
N THR A 12 -32.28 -51.11 -14.49
CA THR A 12 -31.74 -50.23 -13.45
C THR A 12 -32.67 -50.26 -12.23
N ALA A 13 -32.09 -50.38 -11.04
CA ALA A 13 -32.51 -49.81 -9.76
C ALA A 13 -33.78 -50.31 -9.01
N PHE A 14 -33.76 -49.99 -7.70
CA PHE A 14 -34.84 -50.01 -6.69
C PHE A 14 -35.12 -51.37 -5.99
N VAL A 15 -35.27 -51.53 -4.66
CA VAL A 15 -35.19 -50.60 -3.51
C VAL A 15 -35.42 -51.37 -2.18
N LEU A 16 -34.92 -50.81 -1.07
CA LEU A 16 -35.48 -50.74 0.30
C LEU A 16 -35.87 -51.97 1.15
N ALA A 17 -35.64 -51.75 2.47
CA ALA A 17 -36.37 -52.24 3.65
C ALA A 17 -36.00 -53.66 4.17
N CYS A 18 -35.80 -53.94 5.46
CA CYS A 18 -36.10 -53.21 6.70
C CYS A 18 -35.59 -54.00 7.95
N ILE A 19 -35.55 -53.33 9.12
CA ILE A 19 -35.70 -53.85 10.52
C ILE A 19 -34.44 -54.47 11.19
N ALA A 20 -34.07 -54.20 12.46
CA ALA A 20 -34.51 -53.28 13.53
C ALA A 20 -33.59 -53.37 14.76
N ALA A 21 -33.83 -52.46 15.72
CA ALA A 21 -33.44 -52.46 17.14
C ALA A 21 -31.95 -52.13 17.42
N SER A 22 -31.58 -51.19 18.28
CA SER A 22 -32.26 -50.54 19.40
C SER A 22 -31.45 -49.30 19.86
N LEU A 23 -32.16 -48.19 20.06
CA LEU A 23 -31.82 -47.01 20.87
C LEU A 23 -32.07 -47.36 22.37
N PRO A 24 -31.63 -46.58 23.41
CA PRO A 24 -31.88 -45.14 23.47
C PRO A 24 -30.90 -44.18 24.19
N HIS A 25 -30.91 -42.94 23.66
CA HIS A 25 -31.08 -41.60 24.28
C HIS A 25 -30.08 -41.13 25.36
N ALA A 26 -29.36 -40.01 25.23
CA ALA A 26 -29.73 -38.61 24.96
C ALA A 26 -30.54 -37.93 26.08
N ARG A 27 -30.01 -36.83 26.65
CA ARG A 27 -30.73 -35.56 26.79
C ARG A 27 -29.81 -34.38 27.08
N ALA A 28 -30.08 -33.32 26.34
CA ALA A 28 -29.58 -31.96 26.46
C ALA A 28 -30.46 -31.12 27.41
N PHE A 29 -30.28 -29.79 27.34
CA PHE A 29 -30.99 -28.64 27.98
C PHE A 29 -30.24 -28.06 29.19
N GLU A 30 -30.08 -26.74 29.37
CA GLU A 30 -30.30 -25.53 28.55
C GLU A 30 -29.67 -24.35 29.34
N SER A 31 -29.64 -23.18 28.72
CA SER A 31 -29.23 -21.85 29.20
C SER A 31 -29.52 -21.48 30.67
N ALA A 32 -28.65 -20.66 31.28
CA ALA A 32 -29.00 -19.35 31.86
C ALA A 32 -27.78 -18.57 32.39
N ASN A 33 -27.88 -17.26 32.25
CA ASN A 33 -27.04 -16.15 32.73
C ASN A 33 -26.46 -16.28 34.16
N VAL A 34 -25.37 -15.54 34.43
CA VAL A 34 -25.22 -14.49 35.48
C VAL A 34 -23.79 -14.39 36.08
N LYS A 35 -23.22 -13.16 35.96
CA LYS A 35 -22.28 -12.41 36.83
C LYS A 35 -20.88 -12.94 37.21
N GLU A 36 -19.92 -12.04 36.98
CA GLU A 36 -18.82 -11.59 37.87
C GLU A 36 -18.41 -12.48 39.04
N ARG A 37 -17.14 -12.92 39.04
CA ARG A 37 -16.13 -12.42 40.01
C ARG A 37 -14.74 -12.95 39.70
N GLU A 38 -13.79 -12.08 40.05
CA GLU A 38 -12.36 -12.28 40.22
C GLU A 38 -12.03 -13.60 40.93
N ASP A 39 -10.94 -14.26 40.51
CA ASP A 39 -9.86 -14.58 41.44
C ASP A 39 -8.58 -15.03 40.73
N GLU A 40 -7.52 -14.41 41.22
CA GLU A 40 -6.11 -14.51 40.90
C GLU A 40 -5.50 -15.81 41.47
N LYS A 41 -4.64 -16.51 40.71
CA LYS A 41 -3.44 -17.22 41.23
C LYS A 41 -2.57 -17.85 40.12
N THR A 42 -1.48 -17.15 39.85
CA THR A 42 -0.09 -17.63 39.76
C THR A 42 0.21 -19.08 39.34
N SER A 43 0.82 -19.23 38.17
CA SER A 43 1.84 -20.26 37.94
C SER A 43 2.96 -19.72 37.04
N THR A 44 4.18 -19.78 37.56
CA THR A 44 5.43 -19.31 36.97
C THR A 44 5.95 -20.30 35.92
N SER A 45 6.19 -19.84 34.70
CA SER A 45 7.13 -20.50 33.77
C SER A 45 7.87 -19.45 32.95
N ASN A 46 9.20 -19.57 32.95
CA ASN A 46 10.14 -18.64 32.32
C ASN A 46 9.90 -18.52 30.82
N LYS A 47 9.38 -17.36 30.39
CA LYS A 47 9.49 -16.85 29.03
C LYS A 47 10.28 -15.55 29.08
N VAL A 48 11.23 -15.41 28.17
CA VAL A 48 11.95 -14.16 27.91
C VAL A 48 10.92 -13.15 27.40
N GLU A 49 10.59 -12.15 28.22
CA GLU A 49 9.72 -11.03 27.85
C GLU A 49 10.50 -10.05 26.96
N LEU A 50 10.22 -10.05 25.66
CA LEU A 50 10.24 -8.82 24.88
C LEU A 50 9.00 -8.03 25.31
N ARG A 51 9.17 -7.07 26.23
CA ARG A 51 8.10 -6.17 26.63
C ARG A 51 7.75 -5.26 25.46
N SER A 52 6.54 -5.41 24.93
CA SER A 52 5.93 -4.50 23.97
C SER A 52 5.86 -3.10 24.57
N PHE A 53 6.56 -2.15 23.96
CA PHE A 53 6.69 -0.75 24.37
C PHE A 53 5.44 0.11 24.03
N PHE A 54 4.28 -0.53 23.87
CA PHE A 54 3.04 0.10 23.38
C PHE A 54 1.96 0.09 24.47
N ASP A 55 2.20 0.77 25.59
CA ASP A 55 1.13 1.25 26.46
C ASP A 55 1.38 2.74 26.77
N ALA A 56 1.15 3.57 25.75
CA ALA A 56 0.97 5.01 25.90
C ALA A 56 -0.53 5.29 25.90
N ARG A 57 -1.18 5.06 27.05
CA ARG A 57 -2.46 5.68 27.34
C ARG A 57 -2.23 7.18 27.51
N ASP A 58 -3.17 7.96 26.99
CA ASP A 58 -3.37 9.39 27.27
C ASP A 58 -2.45 10.44 26.62
N LEU A 59 -2.29 10.38 25.30
CA LEU A 59 -2.19 11.60 24.50
C LEU A 59 -3.20 11.53 23.34
N SER A 60 -4.36 12.14 23.59
CA SER A 60 -5.45 12.27 22.62
C SER A 60 -5.04 13.21 21.49
N ALA A 61 -5.24 12.73 20.25
CA ALA A 61 -4.98 13.48 19.02
C ALA A 61 -5.92 14.69 18.84
N HIS A 62 -6.90 14.89 19.73
CA HIS A 62 -7.82 16.04 19.72
C HIS A 62 -7.24 17.33 20.30
N ALA A 63 -6.07 17.30 20.94
CA ALA A 63 -5.48 18.51 21.53
C ALA A 63 -4.76 19.43 20.52
N LEU A 64 -4.57 18.99 19.26
CA LEU A 64 -3.82 19.74 18.25
C LEU A 64 -4.68 20.52 17.24
N GLU A 65 -6.01 20.37 17.30
CA GLU A 65 -6.93 20.93 16.30
C GLU A 65 -7.64 22.23 16.75
N GLN A 66 -7.63 22.57 18.04
CA GLN A 66 -8.45 23.67 18.59
C GLN A 66 -7.70 24.86 19.20
N SER A 67 -6.38 25.02 18.98
CA SER A 67 -5.66 26.20 19.50
C SER A 67 -5.60 27.35 18.50
N SER A 68 -6.77 27.84 18.06
CA SER A 68 -6.89 29.15 17.42
C SER A 68 -8.03 29.92 18.10
N HIS A 69 -7.65 30.73 19.11
CA HIS A 69 -8.20 32.02 19.51
C HIS A 69 -7.97 32.28 21.02
N ASN A 70 -7.40 33.45 21.31
CA ASN A 70 -7.18 34.09 22.62
C ASN A 70 -5.97 33.62 23.46
N ALA A 71 -4.89 34.40 23.47
CA ALA A 71 -4.66 35.42 24.50
C ALA A 71 -3.38 36.24 24.21
N LEU A 72 -3.51 37.53 24.47
CA LEU A 72 -2.47 38.57 24.41
C LEU A 72 -1.23 38.24 25.27
N HIS A 73 -0.07 38.74 24.80
CA HIS A 73 1.20 38.98 25.50
C HIS A 73 1.23 38.73 27.01
N ARG A 74 2.30 38.06 27.49
CA ARG A 74 2.94 38.47 28.75
C ARG A 74 4.43 38.72 28.58
N ILE A 75 4.71 39.98 28.27
CA ILE A 75 5.82 40.73 28.86
C ILE A 75 5.47 40.88 30.35
N ASP A 76 5.75 39.87 31.16
CA ASP A 76 5.90 40.06 32.61
C ASP A 76 6.79 38.93 33.11
N GLY A 77 7.88 39.25 33.80
CA GLY A 77 8.97 38.35 34.20
C GLY A 77 8.55 37.26 35.18
N THR A 78 7.58 36.44 34.79
CA THR A 78 6.91 35.44 35.59
C THR A 78 7.27 34.04 35.08
N ARG A 79 7.75 33.26 36.03
CA ARG A 79 8.16 31.86 35.95
C ARG A 79 7.13 31.01 35.19
N VAL A 80 7.56 30.34 34.11
CA VAL A 80 6.76 29.32 33.43
C VAL A 80 6.59 28.15 34.42
N ASN A 81 5.35 27.75 34.69
CA ASN A 81 5.08 26.63 35.59
C ASN A 81 4.88 25.35 34.75
N ALA A 82 5.51 24.26 35.17
CA ALA A 82 5.20 22.91 34.68
C ALA A 82 3.78 22.50 35.10
N VAL A 83 3.26 21.42 34.51
CA VAL A 83 1.92 20.88 34.83
C VAL A 83 1.74 20.57 36.32
N ASP A 84 2.81 20.23 37.03
CA ASP A 84 2.79 19.97 38.47
C ASP A 84 2.88 21.23 39.36
N GLY A 85 2.84 22.42 38.75
CA GLY A 85 2.89 23.70 39.43
C GLY A 85 4.30 24.16 39.84
N ARG A 86 5.35 23.38 39.57
CA ARG A 86 6.75 23.80 39.79
C ARG A 86 7.22 24.74 38.69
N VAL A 87 8.17 25.60 39.02
CA VAL A 87 8.75 26.59 38.10
C VAL A 87 9.76 25.90 37.19
N LEU A 88 9.70 26.13 35.86
CA LEU A 88 10.71 25.64 34.93
C LEU A 88 12.07 26.33 35.15
N ALA A 89 13.15 25.56 35.02
CA ALA A 89 14.51 26.09 35.10
C ALA A 89 14.90 26.79 33.79
N THR A 90 15.28 28.06 33.85
CA THR A 90 15.42 28.90 32.64
C THR A 90 16.82 29.44 32.37
N SER A 91 17.81 29.14 33.22
CA SER A 91 19.16 29.67 33.08
C SER A 91 20.22 28.69 33.58
N GLY A 92 21.47 28.91 33.15
CA GLY A 92 22.61 28.09 33.55
C GLY A 92 22.70 26.76 32.81
N PHE A 93 22.34 26.71 31.54
CA PHE A 93 22.47 25.52 30.70
C PHE A 93 23.60 25.66 29.69
N GLU A 94 24.32 24.56 29.48
CA GLU A 94 25.27 24.39 28.39
C GLU A 94 24.74 23.29 27.46
N ILE A 95 24.82 23.53 26.14
CA ILE A 95 24.53 22.52 25.12
C ILE A 95 25.82 22.25 24.34
N ARG A 96 26.24 20.99 24.32
CA ARG A 96 27.38 20.53 23.53
C ARG A 96 26.93 19.55 22.46
N VAL A 97 27.56 19.66 21.30
CA VAL A 97 27.43 18.70 20.20
C VAL A 97 28.72 17.90 20.10
N ASN A 98 28.62 16.61 19.79
CA ASN A 98 29.79 15.73 19.68
C ASN A 98 30.59 15.92 18.38
N ALA A 99 30.04 16.63 17.40
CA ALA A 99 30.66 16.89 16.11
C ALA A 99 30.39 18.32 15.66
N SER A 100 31.40 18.99 15.09
CA SER A 100 31.25 20.31 14.47
C SER A 100 30.88 20.22 12.97
N SER A 101 30.97 19.04 12.38
CA SER A 101 30.59 18.78 10.99
C SER A 101 30.24 17.31 10.77
N VAL A 102 29.20 17.06 9.96
CA VAL A 102 28.72 15.73 9.56
C VAL A 102 28.18 15.77 8.13
N ALA A 103 27.98 14.61 7.51
CA ALA A 103 27.20 14.47 6.29
C ALA A 103 25.71 14.26 6.60
N SER A 104 24.84 14.57 5.63
CA SER A 104 23.41 14.25 5.66
C SER A 104 23.22 12.74 5.83
N GLY A 105 22.37 12.34 6.76
CA GLY A 105 22.14 10.96 7.20
C GLY A 105 22.99 10.52 8.40
N GLU A 106 23.98 11.31 8.82
CA GLU A 106 24.80 10.99 9.99
C GLU A 106 24.21 11.50 11.31
N ARG A 107 24.57 10.80 12.39
CA ARG A 107 24.06 11.04 13.75
C ARG A 107 24.92 12.05 14.51
N VAL A 108 24.26 13.04 15.11
CA VAL A 108 24.84 13.96 16.09
C VAL A 108 24.25 13.67 17.47
N THR A 109 25.10 13.56 18.48
CA THR A 109 24.68 13.50 19.88
C THR A 109 24.75 14.88 20.49
N VAL A 110 23.63 15.30 21.09
CA VAL A 110 23.50 16.60 21.73
C VAL A 110 23.38 16.40 23.22
N THR A 111 24.33 16.92 23.98
CA THR A 111 24.37 16.82 25.43
C THR A 111 23.99 18.15 26.06
N VAL A 112 23.04 18.11 26.99
CA VAL A 112 22.63 19.25 27.80
C VAL A 112 23.11 19.03 29.24
N SER A 113 23.64 20.06 29.86
CA SER A 113 24.00 20.05 31.28
C SER A 113 23.65 21.38 31.95
N SER A 114 23.07 21.30 33.14
CA SER A 114 22.86 22.46 34.00
C SER A 114 24.08 22.70 34.90
N ASN A 115 24.50 23.96 34.99
CA ASN A 115 25.64 24.42 35.78
C ASN A 115 25.26 24.83 37.21
N GLY A 116 24.01 24.65 37.61
CA GLY A 116 23.47 25.18 38.87
C GLY A 116 22.57 24.22 39.63
N ASN A 117 22.62 24.32 40.95
CA ASN A 117 21.57 23.79 41.82
C ASN A 117 20.28 24.56 41.53
N ALA A 118 19.26 23.89 41.01
CA ALA A 118 17.91 24.40 40.79
C ALA A 118 16.95 23.89 41.88
N PRO A 119 17.14 24.22 43.18
CA PRO A 119 16.46 23.54 44.28
C PRO A 119 14.94 23.74 44.30
N ASN A 120 14.44 24.79 43.64
CA ASN A 120 13.02 25.14 43.57
C ASN A 120 12.50 25.23 42.11
N ALA A 121 13.24 24.68 41.15
CA ALA A 121 12.83 24.64 39.76
C ALA A 121 12.93 23.21 39.21
N THR A 122 12.10 22.90 38.20
CA THR A 122 12.06 21.60 37.55
C THR A 122 12.63 21.70 36.14
N PHE A 123 13.22 20.60 35.67
CA PHE A 123 13.62 20.42 34.28
C PHE A 123 12.55 19.64 33.48
N ALA A 124 11.41 19.33 34.12
CA ALA A 124 10.27 18.72 33.45
C ALA A 124 9.89 19.55 32.21
N GLU A 125 9.43 18.88 31.15
CA GLU A 125 8.94 19.52 29.92
C GLU A 125 9.99 20.28 29.09
N HIS A 126 11.27 20.25 29.47
CA HIS A 126 12.33 20.73 28.60
C HIS A 126 12.46 19.84 27.37
N TRP A 127 12.66 20.48 26.23
CA TRP A 127 12.85 19.81 24.96
C TRP A 127 13.88 20.54 24.14
N ILE A 128 14.50 19.80 23.22
CA ILE A 128 15.52 20.31 22.34
C ILE A 128 15.03 20.26 20.90
N GLY A 129 15.04 21.41 20.22
CA GLY A 129 14.68 21.54 18.82
C GLY A 129 15.92 21.62 17.94
N ALA A 130 15.95 20.86 16.85
CA ALA A 130 16.96 20.97 15.81
C ALA A 130 16.52 22.00 14.76
N TYR A 131 17.39 22.97 14.47
CA TYR A 131 17.13 24.06 13.53
C TYR A 131 18.14 24.03 12.39
N SER A 132 17.64 24.15 11.17
CA SER A 132 18.43 24.32 9.95
C SER A 132 17.81 25.47 9.15
N PRO A 133 18.51 26.59 8.87
CA PRO A 133 19.89 26.86 9.23
C PRO A 133 20.09 27.06 10.74
N ALA A 134 21.33 26.93 11.19
CA ALA A 134 21.73 27.39 12.53
C ALA A 134 21.42 28.89 12.72
N GLY A 135 21.07 29.28 13.93
CA GLY A 135 20.74 30.66 14.28
C GLY A 135 19.34 31.12 13.84
N ALA A 136 18.50 30.21 13.33
CA ALA A 136 17.14 30.55 12.94
C ALA A 136 16.34 31.16 14.12
N ASP A 137 15.49 32.14 13.79
CA ASP A 137 14.56 32.76 14.74
C ASP A 137 13.47 31.75 15.11
N VAL A 138 13.53 31.28 16.35
CA VAL A 138 12.64 30.24 16.87
C VAL A 138 11.18 30.67 16.93
N THR A 139 10.89 31.96 16.83
CA THR A 139 9.52 32.51 16.80
C THR A 139 8.93 32.61 15.39
N ARG A 140 9.76 32.39 14.36
CA ARG A 140 9.37 32.53 12.94
C ARG A 140 9.62 31.28 12.12
N THR A 141 10.31 30.31 12.69
CA THR A 141 10.74 29.11 11.98
C THR A 141 10.42 27.90 12.85
N ALA A 142 9.64 26.98 12.32
CA ALA A 142 9.44 25.69 12.95
C ALA A 142 10.77 24.92 13.05
N PRO A 143 11.09 24.26 14.17
CA PRO A 143 12.22 23.33 14.17
C PRO A 143 11.97 22.22 13.16
N VAL A 144 13.05 21.61 12.66
CA VAL A 144 12.95 20.44 11.77
C VAL A 144 12.36 19.26 12.54
N LYS A 145 12.93 19.02 13.72
CA LYS A 145 12.60 17.91 14.62
C LYS A 145 12.96 18.29 16.05
N TYR A 146 12.44 17.53 17.01
CA TYR A 146 12.63 17.80 18.42
C TYR A 146 12.82 16.51 19.22
N ALA A 147 13.40 16.62 20.43
CA ALA A 147 13.44 15.53 21.38
C ALA A 147 13.03 16.01 22.77
N MET A 148 12.17 15.24 23.44
CA MET A 148 11.78 15.49 24.83
C MET A 148 12.84 14.90 25.76
N LEU A 149 13.64 15.74 26.43
CA LEU A 149 14.80 15.27 27.19
C LEU A 149 14.43 14.33 28.33
N THR A 150 13.31 14.57 29.01
CA THR A 150 12.78 13.67 30.04
C THR A 150 12.46 12.29 29.48
N ASN A 151 11.90 12.20 28.27
CA ASN A 151 11.51 10.92 27.68
C ASN A 151 12.75 10.12 27.22
N VAL A 152 13.65 10.76 26.46
CA VAL A 152 14.83 10.10 25.89
C VAL A 152 15.84 9.65 26.94
N THR A 153 15.85 10.29 28.11
CA THR A 153 16.72 9.92 29.24
C THR A 153 16.00 9.09 30.31
N ASN A 154 14.78 8.61 30.06
CA ASN A 154 13.98 7.85 31.02
C ASN A 154 13.87 8.54 32.41
N GLY A 155 13.65 9.86 32.40
CA GLY A 155 13.49 10.69 33.60
C GLY A 155 14.80 11.16 34.24
N GLU A 156 15.97 10.72 33.78
CA GLU A 156 17.25 11.13 34.36
C GLU A 156 17.52 12.63 34.20
N TYR A 157 17.15 13.22 33.05
CA TYR A 157 17.28 14.65 32.82
C TYR A 157 16.46 15.46 33.83
N GLU A 158 15.24 15.05 34.15
CA GLU A 158 14.41 15.73 35.14
C GLU A 158 15.05 15.71 36.54
N ARG A 159 15.75 14.63 36.88
CA ARG A 159 16.39 14.45 38.19
C ARG A 159 17.71 15.21 38.31
N THR A 160 18.47 15.35 37.22
CA THR A 160 19.86 15.80 37.25
C THR A 160 20.13 17.11 36.52
N GLY A 161 19.24 17.53 35.62
CA GLY A 161 19.48 18.63 34.68
C GLY A 161 20.52 18.31 33.62
N SER A 162 20.90 17.03 33.47
CA SER A 162 21.85 16.58 32.45
C SER A 162 21.32 15.37 31.69
N GLY A 163 21.54 15.36 30.38
CA GLY A 163 20.98 14.36 29.49
C GLY A 163 21.53 14.51 28.08
N SER A 164 21.36 13.49 27.24
CA SER A 164 21.72 13.54 25.83
C SER A 164 20.60 13.01 24.95
N ALA A 165 20.53 13.51 23.73
CA ALA A 165 19.63 13.03 22.69
C ALA A 165 20.41 12.90 21.36
N ALA A 166 20.16 11.83 20.62
CA ALA A 166 20.69 11.60 19.30
C ALA A 166 19.76 12.13 18.19
N PHE A 167 20.35 12.75 17.17
CA PHE A 167 19.67 13.27 15.99
C PHE A 167 20.39 12.83 14.70
N ASP A 168 19.71 12.10 13.83
CA ASP A 168 20.14 11.75 12.47
C ASP A 168 19.84 12.94 11.54
N LEU A 169 20.85 13.68 11.07
CA LEU A 169 20.61 14.96 10.40
C LEU A 169 20.36 14.79 8.89
N THR A 170 19.15 15.07 8.46
CA THR A 170 18.77 15.13 7.02
C THR A 170 19.13 16.50 6.44
N THR A 171 19.40 16.61 5.14
CA THR A 171 19.55 17.93 4.51
C THR A 171 18.22 18.68 4.43
N HIS A 172 18.23 19.97 4.79
CA HIS A 172 17.16 20.91 4.39
C HIS A 172 17.72 22.06 3.55
N ARG A 173 18.79 21.77 2.80
CA ARG A 173 19.50 22.68 1.87
C ARG A 173 20.13 23.90 2.54
N ALA A 174 20.25 23.88 3.86
CA ALA A 174 21.13 24.77 4.60
C ALA A 174 22.35 24.00 5.09
N GLU A 175 23.52 24.63 5.04
CA GLU A 175 24.80 23.99 5.39
C GLU A 175 25.04 23.89 6.90
N THR A 176 24.13 24.39 7.74
CA THR A 176 24.33 24.43 9.19
C THR A 176 23.10 23.98 9.95
N TYR A 177 23.34 23.30 11.06
CA TYR A 177 22.38 22.99 12.09
C TYR A 177 22.81 23.62 13.40
N ASP A 178 21.84 23.96 14.24
CA ASP A 178 22.08 24.03 15.67
C ASP A 178 20.89 23.47 16.44
N PHE A 179 21.09 23.34 17.74
CA PHE A 179 20.12 22.77 18.66
C PHE A 179 19.81 23.77 19.76
N VAL A 180 18.52 23.96 20.00
CA VAL A 180 17.99 24.96 20.94
C VAL A 180 17.23 24.25 22.04
N LEU A 181 17.59 24.50 23.29
CA LEU A 181 16.86 24.04 24.47
C LEU A 181 15.74 25.02 24.79
N PHE A 182 14.54 24.49 25.02
CA PHE A 182 13.36 25.26 25.40
C PHE A 182 12.88 24.89 26.79
N ALA A 183 12.38 25.90 27.50
CA ALA A 183 11.64 25.77 28.75
C ALA A 183 10.21 26.27 28.59
N THR A 184 9.52 25.76 27.56
CA THR A 184 8.09 25.92 27.35
C THR A 184 7.50 24.56 27.07
N ARG A 185 6.37 24.25 27.68
CA ARG A 185 5.62 23.04 27.42
C ARG A 185 5.24 22.95 25.94
N MET A 186 5.47 21.81 25.29
CA MET A 186 5.17 21.65 23.86
C MET A 186 3.68 21.84 23.51
N SER A 187 2.76 21.44 24.39
CA SER A 187 1.32 21.67 24.18
C SER A 187 0.92 23.14 24.22
N ASP A 188 1.76 23.98 24.81
CA ASP A 188 1.50 25.40 25.01
C ASP A 188 2.17 26.23 23.90
N LEU A 189 2.87 25.56 22.95
CA LEU A 189 3.53 26.18 21.80
C LEU A 189 2.48 26.75 20.83
N SER A 190 2.08 27.98 21.07
CA SER A 190 1.75 28.90 19.97
C SER A 190 3.04 29.44 19.37
N GLU A 191 2.98 29.88 18.10
CA GLU A 191 4.11 30.48 17.34
C GLU A 191 4.86 31.60 18.10
N THR A 192 4.27 32.17 19.16
CA THR A 192 4.81 33.30 19.93
C THR A 192 5.23 32.97 21.37
N SER A 193 5.18 31.70 21.77
CA SER A 193 5.33 31.29 23.18
C SER A 193 6.59 30.46 23.49
N ALA A 194 7.39 30.14 22.48
CA ALA A 194 8.60 29.34 22.65
C ALA A 194 9.70 30.11 23.42
N MET A 195 10.09 29.61 24.58
CA MET A 195 11.13 30.21 25.42
C MET A 195 12.44 29.44 25.25
N ALA A 196 13.26 29.87 24.29
CA ALA A 196 14.61 29.37 24.11
C ALA A 196 15.51 29.82 25.27
N ILE A 197 16.21 28.87 25.90
CA ILE A 197 17.03 29.11 27.09
C ILE A 197 18.52 28.79 26.91
N ALA A 198 18.87 28.00 25.90
CA ALA A 198 20.24 27.77 25.47
C ALA A 198 20.30 27.33 24.00
N ARG A 199 21.46 27.51 23.36
CA ARG A 199 21.73 27.11 21.97
C ARG A 199 23.14 26.51 21.91
N SER A 200 23.31 25.49 21.09
CA SER A 200 24.62 24.86 20.83
C SER A 200 25.44 25.65 19.81
N ASP A 201 26.73 25.32 19.73
CA ASP A 201 27.55 25.70 18.59
C ASP A 201 27.02 25.04 17.29
N PRO A 202 27.11 25.72 16.13
CA PRO A 202 26.64 25.16 14.87
C PRO A 202 27.38 23.89 14.44
N VAL A 203 26.65 22.95 13.85
CA VAL A 203 27.16 21.77 13.15
C VAL A 203 27.06 21.99 11.65
N LYS A 204 28.16 21.84 10.92
CA LYS A 204 28.18 21.98 9.45
C LYS A 204 27.76 20.68 8.75
N LEU A 205 26.78 20.76 7.86
CA LEU A 205 26.37 19.67 6.98
C LEU A 205 27.13 19.74 5.65
N THR A 206 28.06 18.81 5.40
CA THR A 206 29.05 18.94 4.32
C THR A 206 28.49 18.79 2.90
N ASN A 207 27.39 18.05 2.76
CA ASN A 207 26.72 17.71 1.50
C ASN A 207 25.28 18.28 1.45
N ALA A 208 25.02 19.39 2.15
CA ALA A 208 23.67 19.96 2.26
C ALA A 208 23.02 20.30 0.91
N LEU A 209 23.81 20.63 -0.10
CA LEU A 209 23.31 21.06 -1.41
C LEU A 209 23.30 19.94 -2.45
N ASP A 210 23.77 18.75 -2.09
CA ASP A 210 23.94 17.64 -3.04
C ASP A 210 22.60 17.05 -3.51
N PRO A 211 22.57 16.40 -4.68
CA PRO A 211 21.38 15.75 -5.18
C PRO A 211 21.04 14.51 -4.33
N VAL A 212 19.80 14.45 -3.83
CA VAL A 212 19.34 13.44 -2.87
C VAL A 212 17.93 12.93 -3.21
N TRP A 213 17.61 11.77 -2.62
CA TRP A 213 16.30 11.10 -2.65
C TRP A 213 15.71 10.91 -4.04
N PRO A 214 16.43 10.20 -4.94
CA PRO A 214 15.84 9.83 -6.22
C PRO A 214 14.61 8.97 -6.02
N ARG A 215 13.64 9.21 -6.90
CA ARG A 215 12.43 8.40 -7.02
C ARG A 215 12.13 8.19 -8.50
N VAL A 216 11.73 6.97 -8.83
CA VAL A 216 11.28 6.60 -10.16
C VAL A 216 9.83 7.07 -10.29
N THR A 217 9.63 8.16 -11.01
CA THR A 217 8.31 8.65 -11.39
C THR A 217 8.00 8.20 -12.82
N LEU A 218 6.81 8.54 -13.30
CA LEU A 218 6.39 8.23 -14.66
C LEU A 218 6.20 9.53 -15.46
N PRO A 219 6.68 9.59 -16.72
CA PRO A 219 6.38 10.70 -17.61
C PRO A 219 4.87 10.91 -17.82
N ILE A 220 4.49 12.13 -18.19
CA ILE A 220 3.12 12.42 -18.63
C ILE A 220 2.83 11.63 -19.91
N GLY A 221 1.69 10.93 -19.95
CA GLY A 221 1.31 10.08 -21.08
C GLY A 221 2.16 8.82 -21.22
N TRP A 222 2.76 8.33 -20.12
CA TRP A 222 3.60 7.14 -20.12
C TRP A 222 2.90 5.92 -20.74
N ASN A 223 3.64 5.22 -21.61
CA ASN A 223 3.18 4.06 -22.38
C ASN A 223 4.10 2.83 -22.22
N GLY A 224 4.98 2.83 -21.22
CA GLY A 224 5.95 1.74 -21.00
C GLY A 224 7.31 1.91 -21.69
N GLY A 225 7.46 2.85 -22.63
CA GLY A 225 8.70 3.03 -23.41
C GLY A 225 9.76 3.96 -22.80
N SER A 226 9.55 4.45 -21.58
CA SER A 226 10.42 5.39 -20.88
C SER A 226 10.33 5.22 -19.37
N ALA A 227 11.27 5.81 -18.63
CA ALA A 227 11.16 6.02 -17.18
C ALA A 227 11.53 7.47 -16.88
N ARG A 228 11.14 7.97 -15.70
CA ARG A 228 11.58 9.28 -15.21
C ARG A 228 12.21 9.10 -13.85
N VAL A 229 13.36 9.75 -13.63
CA VAL A 229 13.96 9.88 -12.31
C VAL A 229 13.79 11.32 -11.85
N THR A 230 13.22 11.50 -10.67
CA THR A 230 13.03 12.80 -10.02
C THR A 230 13.82 12.83 -8.72
N TRP A 231 14.47 13.96 -8.39
CA TRP A 231 15.25 14.13 -7.15
C TRP A 231 15.26 15.58 -6.68
N GLN A 232 15.66 15.82 -5.43
CA GLN A 232 15.87 17.18 -4.89
C GLN A 232 17.35 17.54 -4.83
N SER A 233 17.68 18.84 -4.88
CA SER A 233 18.99 19.36 -4.48
C SER A 233 18.91 20.79 -3.96
N GLY A 234 20.00 21.30 -3.38
CA GLY A 234 20.14 22.71 -3.02
C GLY A 234 20.59 23.62 -4.17
N ARG A 235 20.84 23.07 -5.37
CA ARG A 235 21.42 23.79 -6.50
C ARG A 235 20.45 23.87 -7.68
N ASN A 236 20.31 25.05 -8.26
CA ASN A 236 19.40 25.26 -9.39
C ASN A 236 19.97 24.71 -10.72
N ALA A 237 19.19 24.84 -11.80
CA ALA A 237 19.55 24.36 -13.14
C ALA A 237 20.90 24.88 -13.67
N SER A 238 21.36 26.06 -13.23
CA SER A 238 22.64 26.64 -13.68
C SER A 238 23.86 25.84 -13.23
N HIS A 239 23.69 24.91 -12.28
CA HIS A 239 24.73 24.00 -11.81
C HIS A 239 24.77 22.68 -12.59
N GLY A 240 24.03 22.55 -13.70
CA GLY A 240 24.20 21.43 -14.64
C GLY A 240 23.61 20.11 -14.15
N ALA A 241 22.49 20.16 -13.43
CA ALA A 241 21.75 18.99 -12.99
C ALA A 241 21.45 18.05 -14.18
N ARG A 242 21.87 16.80 -14.06
CA ARG A 242 21.79 15.78 -15.11
C ARG A 242 21.68 14.38 -14.52
N LEU A 243 21.05 13.48 -15.25
CA LEU A 243 21.03 12.06 -14.95
C LEU A 243 22.08 11.36 -15.81
N MET A 244 22.95 10.56 -15.19
CA MET A 244 23.81 9.62 -15.89
C MET A 244 23.26 8.22 -15.71
N TYR A 245 22.92 7.52 -16.79
CA TYR A 245 22.32 6.19 -16.71
C TYR A 245 22.86 5.24 -17.77
N ARG A 246 22.70 3.94 -17.55
CA ARG A 246 22.84 2.91 -18.58
C ARG A 246 21.70 1.91 -18.47
N VAL A 247 21.33 1.31 -19.60
CA VAL A 247 20.32 0.25 -19.67
C VAL A 247 21.03 -1.08 -19.87
N GLY A 248 20.85 -2.01 -18.93
CA GLY A 248 21.56 -3.30 -18.88
C GLY A 248 23.09 -3.13 -18.96
N GLY A 249 23.74 -3.94 -19.79
CA GLY A 249 25.19 -3.86 -20.03
C GLY A 249 25.64 -2.75 -21.00
N GLY A 250 24.76 -1.81 -21.35
CA GLY A 250 25.05 -0.72 -22.29
C GLY A 250 26.02 0.34 -21.76
N SER A 251 26.35 1.29 -22.63
CA SER A 251 27.19 2.46 -22.28
C SER A 251 26.41 3.51 -21.49
N TYR A 252 27.12 4.26 -20.65
CA TYR A 252 26.54 5.40 -19.94
C TYR A 252 26.15 6.54 -20.88
N THR A 253 24.93 7.00 -20.71
CA THR A 253 24.36 8.19 -21.34
C THR A 253 24.16 9.26 -20.27
N ARG A 254 24.37 10.53 -20.64
CA ARG A 254 24.08 11.69 -19.77
C ARG A 254 22.98 12.52 -20.40
N VAL A 255 21.95 12.81 -19.63
CA VAL A 255 20.81 13.63 -20.07
C VAL A 255 20.60 14.79 -19.10
N PRO A 256 20.39 16.03 -19.58
CA PRO A 256 20.09 17.17 -18.72
C PRO A 256 18.75 16.97 -18.01
N ALA A 257 18.62 17.51 -16.80
CA ALA A 257 17.37 17.51 -16.06
C ALA A 257 16.55 18.78 -16.32
N SER A 258 15.24 18.66 -16.41
CA SER A 258 14.35 19.80 -16.15
C SER A 258 14.39 20.13 -14.66
N THR A 259 14.21 21.40 -14.30
CA THR A 259 14.28 21.85 -12.89
C THR A 259 13.11 22.76 -12.57
N THR A 260 12.44 22.50 -11.45
CA THR A 260 11.32 23.30 -10.93
C THR A 260 11.50 23.57 -9.43
N THR A 261 10.74 24.52 -8.89
CA THR A 261 10.60 24.78 -7.45
C THR A 261 9.19 25.35 -7.19
N TYR A 262 8.89 25.65 -5.93
CA TYR A 262 7.80 26.52 -5.51
C TYR A 262 8.30 27.46 -4.41
N ASP A 263 7.66 28.63 -4.31
CA ASP A 263 7.91 29.65 -3.30
C ASP A 263 6.77 29.71 -2.28
N GLU A 264 6.99 30.40 -1.17
CA GLU A 264 6.00 30.68 -0.10
C GLU A 264 4.66 31.20 -0.66
N ARG A 265 4.73 32.11 -1.65
CA ARG A 265 3.56 32.71 -2.32
C ARG A 265 2.71 31.73 -3.13
N ASP A 266 3.24 30.55 -3.45
CA ASP A 266 2.49 29.55 -4.23
C ASP A 266 1.53 28.75 -3.32
N LEU A 267 1.74 28.81 -2.00
CA LEU A 267 0.97 28.12 -0.97
C LEU A 267 -0.25 28.97 -0.56
N CYS A 268 -1.28 28.32 -0.01
CA CYS A 268 -2.57 28.97 0.25
C CYS A 268 -2.67 29.66 1.61
N GLY A 269 -1.88 29.25 2.60
CA GLY A 269 -1.93 29.88 3.92
C GLY A 269 -1.07 29.20 4.97
N GLU A 270 -1.26 29.66 6.21
CA GLU A 270 -0.47 29.23 7.37
C GLU A 270 -0.88 27.82 7.84
N PRO A 271 0.06 27.02 8.38
CA PRO A 271 1.48 27.35 8.56
C PRO A 271 2.35 27.23 7.30
N ALA A 272 1.83 26.69 6.18
CA ALA A 272 2.61 26.37 4.99
C ALA A 272 3.35 27.58 4.39
N ASN A 273 2.71 28.75 4.40
CA ASN A 273 3.27 29.99 3.86
C ASN A 273 3.87 30.93 4.92
N GLY A 274 4.16 30.44 6.13
CA GLY A 274 4.81 31.24 7.16
C GLY A 274 5.62 30.40 8.13
N PHE A 275 5.13 30.15 9.35
CA PHE A 275 5.95 29.53 10.41
C PHE A 275 6.51 28.15 10.02
N GLY A 276 5.77 27.37 9.23
CA GLY A 276 6.19 26.07 8.72
C GLY A 276 6.90 26.11 7.35
N TYR A 277 6.98 27.28 6.71
CA TYR A 277 7.58 27.41 5.39
C TYR A 277 9.09 27.18 5.41
N ARG A 278 9.57 26.39 4.46
CA ARG A 278 10.98 26.25 4.09
C ARG A 278 11.06 26.05 2.60
N HIS A 279 11.99 26.73 1.94
CA HIS A 279 12.19 26.54 0.50
C HIS A 279 12.59 25.08 0.22
N PRO A 280 11.93 24.38 -0.73
CA PRO A 280 12.14 22.95 -1.00
C PRO A 280 13.46 22.66 -1.73
N GLY A 281 14.18 23.71 -2.12
CA GLY A 281 15.34 23.60 -3.00
C GLY A 281 14.89 23.50 -4.45
N TYR A 282 15.51 22.61 -5.20
CA TYR A 282 15.21 22.44 -6.62
C TYR A 282 14.87 21.00 -6.89
N ILE A 283 13.74 20.79 -7.56
CA ILE A 283 13.26 19.49 -7.98
C ILE A 283 13.72 19.29 -9.41
N HIS A 284 14.51 18.25 -9.64
CA HIS A 284 15.05 17.92 -10.95
C HIS A 284 14.35 16.67 -11.49
N SER A 285 14.12 16.61 -12.79
CA SER A 285 13.54 15.43 -13.45
C SER A 285 14.22 15.16 -14.79
N ALA A 286 14.54 13.90 -15.05
CA ALA A 286 15.15 13.48 -16.30
C ALA A 286 14.57 12.16 -16.79
N ASP A 287 14.36 12.07 -18.11
CA ASP A 287 13.77 10.90 -18.74
C ASP A 287 14.85 9.93 -19.23
N VAL A 288 14.65 8.66 -18.91
CA VAL A 288 15.36 7.53 -19.49
C VAL A 288 14.55 7.06 -20.69
N SER A 289 15.16 7.06 -21.87
CA SER A 289 14.50 6.72 -23.14
C SER A 289 14.99 5.38 -23.68
N ASN A 290 14.22 4.79 -24.60
CA ASN A 290 14.56 3.54 -25.30
C ASN A 290 14.72 2.34 -24.35
N VAL A 291 13.87 2.26 -23.33
CA VAL A 291 13.80 1.14 -22.39
C VAL A 291 12.72 0.16 -22.81
N ARG A 292 12.91 -1.11 -22.46
CA ARG A 292 11.93 -2.18 -22.64
C ARG A 292 11.45 -2.69 -21.28
N PRO A 293 10.28 -3.36 -21.25
CA PRO A 293 9.86 -4.10 -20.08
C PRO A 293 10.95 -5.01 -19.51
N GLY A 294 11.13 -4.99 -18.19
CA GLY A 294 12.13 -5.80 -17.49
C GLY A 294 13.58 -5.34 -17.64
N ASP A 295 13.88 -4.29 -18.43
CA ASP A 295 15.23 -3.73 -18.45
C ASP A 295 15.62 -3.21 -17.05
N VAL A 296 16.87 -3.45 -16.67
CA VAL A 296 17.49 -2.88 -15.45
C VAL A 296 18.26 -1.62 -15.84
N ILE A 297 18.04 -0.54 -15.09
CA ILE A 297 18.65 0.76 -15.34
C ILE A 297 19.50 1.12 -14.13
N GLU A 298 20.81 1.23 -14.35
CA GLU A 298 21.74 1.78 -13.37
C GLU A 298 21.88 3.28 -13.61
N TYR A 299 21.75 4.09 -12.56
CA TYR A 299 21.78 5.54 -12.69
C TYR A 299 22.45 6.26 -11.51
N PHE A 300 22.91 7.47 -11.81
CA PHE A 300 23.54 8.41 -10.89
C PHE A 300 22.95 9.80 -11.11
N LEU A 301 22.76 10.52 -10.02
CA LEU A 301 22.42 11.94 -10.03
C LEU A 301 23.73 12.73 -10.12
N GLN A 302 23.79 13.71 -11.02
CA GLN A 302 25.00 14.52 -11.21
C GLN A 302 24.67 16.00 -11.33
N ASP A 303 25.60 16.83 -10.88
CA ASP A 303 25.69 18.24 -11.24
C ASP A 303 27.16 18.56 -11.61
N PHE A 304 27.57 19.84 -11.57
CA PHE A 304 28.96 20.23 -11.81
C PHE A 304 29.92 19.97 -10.65
N HIS A 305 29.39 19.66 -9.46
CA HIS A 305 30.14 19.55 -8.21
C HIS A 305 30.27 18.10 -7.74
N VAL A 306 29.22 17.29 -7.92
CA VAL A 306 29.15 15.95 -7.33
C VAL A 306 28.46 14.93 -8.24
N THR A 307 28.75 13.66 -7.98
CA THR A 307 28.00 12.50 -8.49
C THR A 307 27.52 11.72 -7.27
N SER A 308 26.24 11.39 -7.22
CA SER A 308 25.64 10.61 -6.13
C SER A 308 26.20 9.19 -6.07
N ASP A 309 25.76 8.44 -5.06
CA ASP A 309 25.85 6.97 -5.08
C ASP A 309 25.10 6.38 -6.29
N ARG A 310 25.41 5.11 -6.54
CA ARG A 310 24.81 4.32 -7.62
C ARG A 310 23.43 3.83 -7.20
N PHE A 311 22.42 4.12 -8.02
CA PHE A 311 21.07 3.58 -7.89
C PHE A 311 20.77 2.60 -9.03
N GLU A 312 19.76 1.77 -8.81
CA GLU A 312 19.32 0.76 -9.78
C GLU A 312 17.81 0.60 -9.71
N MET A 313 17.15 0.66 -10.87
CA MET A 313 15.72 0.41 -11.01
C MET A 313 15.42 -0.67 -12.05
N LYS A 314 14.27 -1.33 -11.91
CA LYS A 314 13.77 -2.32 -12.87
C LYS A 314 12.50 -1.81 -13.53
N MET A 315 12.44 -1.89 -14.86
CA MET A 315 11.24 -1.53 -15.61
C MET A 315 10.12 -2.55 -15.37
N PRO A 316 8.87 -2.10 -15.14
CA PRO A 316 7.74 -3.00 -14.96
C PRO A 316 7.44 -3.81 -16.25
N PRO A 317 6.66 -4.90 -16.14
CA PRO A 317 6.17 -5.65 -17.29
C PRO A 317 5.37 -4.77 -18.28
N GLY A 318 5.52 -5.04 -19.57
CA GLY A 318 4.77 -4.37 -20.62
C GLY A 318 3.33 -4.86 -20.70
N GLU A 319 2.47 -4.06 -21.32
CA GLU A 319 1.05 -4.38 -21.45
C GLU A 319 0.84 -5.76 -22.10
N GLY A 320 -0.05 -6.56 -21.50
CA GLY A 320 -0.45 -7.83 -22.07
C GLY A 320 -1.35 -8.65 -21.15
N PRO A 321 -2.25 -9.47 -21.70
CA PRO A 321 -3.32 -10.08 -20.92
C PRO A 321 -2.81 -11.12 -19.93
N ASP A 322 -1.71 -11.79 -20.23
CA ASP A 322 -1.05 -12.74 -19.33
C ASP A 322 0.28 -12.22 -18.77
N ALA A 323 0.54 -10.92 -18.91
CA ALA A 323 1.72 -10.30 -18.32
C ALA A 323 1.56 -10.24 -16.81
N ARG A 324 2.24 -11.15 -16.11
CA ARG A 324 2.26 -11.17 -14.64
C ARG A 324 2.84 -9.86 -14.14
N VAL A 325 2.14 -9.21 -13.20
CA VAL A 325 2.56 -7.98 -12.54
C VAL A 325 2.11 -8.01 -11.09
N THR A 326 2.93 -7.48 -10.19
CA THR A 326 2.59 -7.29 -8.78
C THR A 326 2.72 -5.81 -8.40
N LEU A 327 1.67 -5.24 -7.78
CA LEU A 327 1.65 -3.86 -7.28
C LEU A 327 1.61 -3.87 -5.74
N ALA A 328 2.37 -2.98 -5.09
CA ALA A 328 2.20 -2.69 -3.67
C ALA A 328 1.24 -1.49 -3.50
N LEU A 329 0.16 -1.71 -2.74
CA LEU A 329 -0.99 -0.81 -2.63
C LEU A 329 -1.29 -0.47 -1.16
N PHE A 330 -1.27 0.81 -0.81
CA PHE A 330 -1.57 1.32 0.54
C PHE A 330 -1.85 2.83 0.52
N ALA A 331 -2.26 3.41 1.64
CA ALA A 331 -2.47 4.84 1.83
C ALA A 331 -2.06 5.27 3.25
N ASP A 332 -2.07 6.58 3.53
CA ASP A 332 -1.97 7.13 4.89
C ASP A 332 -0.64 6.77 5.58
N MET A 333 0.47 7.00 4.87
CA MET A 333 1.79 6.56 5.34
C MET A 333 2.30 7.46 6.46
N GLY A 334 2.51 8.73 6.18
CA GLY A 334 3.23 9.62 7.08
C GLY A 334 4.69 9.25 7.24
N ARG A 335 5.28 9.67 8.36
CA ARG A 335 6.72 9.52 8.64
C ARG A 335 7.03 9.11 10.07
N GLY A 336 8.19 8.52 10.25
CA GLY A 336 8.79 8.20 11.54
C GLY A 336 10.26 8.59 11.59
N THR A 337 10.90 8.30 12.72
CA THR A 337 12.32 8.56 12.99
C THR A 337 12.98 7.33 13.58
N SER A 338 14.29 7.16 13.31
CA SER A 338 15.14 6.07 13.81
C SER A 338 16.09 6.50 14.94
N ASP A 339 15.97 7.73 15.41
CA ASP A 339 16.79 8.34 16.46
C ASP A 339 15.94 8.68 17.69
N ASP A 340 16.48 9.49 18.60
CA ASP A 340 15.78 9.91 19.84
C ASP A 340 14.79 11.06 19.60
N SER A 341 14.68 11.53 18.36
CA SER A 341 13.89 12.70 17.99
C SER A 341 12.57 12.31 17.33
N GLU A 342 11.69 13.29 17.21
CA GLU A 342 10.45 13.23 16.45
C GLU A 342 10.44 14.39 15.45
N THR A 343 9.97 14.17 14.23
CA THR A 343 9.72 15.26 13.30
C THR A 343 8.71 16.24 13.92
N TRP A 344 8.78 17.52 13.56
CA TRP A 344 7.78 18.49 14.04
C TRP A 344 6.34 18.02 13.73
N ARG A 345 5.42 18.09 14.71
CA ARG A 345 4.06 17.52 14.66
C ARG A 345 4.01 16.05 14.21
N ALA A 346 4.86 15.20 14.78
CA ALA A 346 5.00 13.80 14.37
C ALA A 346 3.66 13.05 14.26
N TYR A 347 3.47 12.40 13.12
CA TYR A 347 2.28 11.65 12.76
C TYR A 347 2.67 10.52 11.79
N GLY A 348 2.21 9.32 12.08
CA GLY A 348 2.51 8.15 11.25
C GLY A 348 3.80 7.40 11.60
N ARG A 349 4.29 7.47 12.86
CA ARG A 349 5.57 6.85 13.27
C ARG A 349 5.75 5.37 12.83
N PRO A 350 4.72 4.50 12.86
CA PRO A 350 4.81 3.14 12.34
C PRO A 350 5.23 3.02 10.86
N SER A 351 5.12 4.09 10.08
CA SER A 351 5.54 4.14 8.68
C SER A 351 7.00 3.79 8.43
N ILE A 352 7.88 3.96 9.43
CA ILE A 352 9.29 3.56 9.29
C ILE A 352 9.40 2.05 9.05
N ASN A 353 8.56 1.25 9.71
CA ASN A 353 8.53 -0.20 9.54
C ASN A 353 7.88 -0.59 8.21
N VAL A 354 6.80 0.08 7.82
CA VAL A 354 6.16 -0.12 6.51
C VAL A 354 7.13 0.23 5.38
N SER A 355 7.86 1.33 5.50
CA SER A 355 8.89 1.73 4.53
C SER A 355 10.03 0.71 4.45
N ALA A 356 10.50 0.23 5.60
CA ALA A 356 11.53 -0.81 5.65
C ALA A 356 11.06 -2.13 5.02
N ALA A 357 9.79 -2.50 5.24
CA ALA A 357 9.17 -3.67 4.62
C ALA A 357 9.09 -3.53 3.10
N LEU A 358 8.68 -2.37 2.59
CA LEU A 358 8.66 -2.07 1.16
C LEU A 358 10.08 -2.07 0.57
N ALA A 359 11.07 -1.54 1.29
CA ALA A 359 12.47 -1.57 0.85
C ALA A 359 13.01 -2.99 0.72
N ALA A 360 12.70 -3.86 1.69
CA ALA A 360 13.05 -5.28 1.64
C ALA A 360 12.37 -5.99 0.46
N ASP A 361 11.07 -5.76 0.28
CA ASP A 361 10.30 -6.37 -0.82
C ASP A 361 10.73 -5.84 -2.20
N ALA A 362 11.08 -4.56 -2.32
CA ALA A 362 11.63 -3.98 -3.55
C ALA A 362 13.00 -4.57 -3.89
N LEU A 363 13.85 -4.81 -2.88
CA LEU A 363 15.14 -5.47 -3.05
C LEU A 363 15.00 -6.92 -3.50
N ASP A 364 14.00 -7.63 -2.96
CA ASP A 364 13.68 -9.01 -3.29
C ASP A 364 12.79 -9.15 -4.55
N GLU A 365 12.53 -8.05 -5.26
CA GLU A 365 11.68 -7.96 -6.45
C GLU A 365 10.28 -8.56 -6.25
N LYS A 366 9.66 -8.34 -5.09
CA LYS A 366 8.32 -8.84 -4.74
C LYS A 366 7.19 -8.06 -5.41
N PHE A 367 7.45 -6.84 -5.85
CA PHE A 367 6.52 -6.00 -6.61
C PHE A 367 7.25 -5.23 -7.71
N ASP A 368 6.50 -4.86 -8.75
CA ASP A 368 6.98 -4.16 -9.93
C ASP A 368 6.73 -2.64 -9.89
N ALA A 369 5.80 -2.19 -9.04
CA ALA A 369 5.49 -0.77 -8.82
C ALA A 369 4.74 -0.57 -7.49
N VAL A 370 4.77 0.67 -6.99
CA VAL A 370 4.08 1.12 -5.78
C VAL A 370 3.03 2.16 -6.13
N PHE A 371 1.82 2.02 -5.56
CA PHE A 371 0.80 3.05 -5.56
C PHE A 371 0.38 3.41 -4.13
N LEU A 372 0.67 4.65 -3.73
CA LEU A 372 0.24 5.26 -2.47
C LEU A 372 -0.97 6.19 -2.70
N PHE A 373 -2.15 5.83 -2.19
CA PHE A 373 -3.40 6.55 -2.50
C PHE A 373 -3.70 7.71 -1.53
N GLY A 374 -2.83 8.72 -1.49
CA GLY A 374 -3.06 9.97 -0.76
C GLY A 374 -2.64 9.89 0.71
N ASP A 375 -2.61 11.06 1.35
CA ASP A 375 -2.08 11.29 2.68
C ASP A 375 -0.64 10.78 2.81
N LEU A 376 0.24 11.50 2.12
CA LEU A 376 1.60 11.04 1.83
C LEU A 376 2.48 11.15 3.07
N SER A 377 2.80 12.38 3.46
CA SER A 377 3.78 12.68 4.52
C SER A 377 3.14 13.21 5.80
N TYR A 378 1.90 13.70 5.74
CA TYR A 378 1.30 14.54 6.77
C TYR A 378 2.20 15.74 7.16
N ALA A 379 2.83 16.37 6.16
CA ALA A 379 3.56 17.60 6.37
C ALA A 379 2.65 18.71 6.89
N THR A 380 1.44 18.83 6.34
CA THR A 380 0.38 19.73 6.83
C THR A 380 0.87 21.16 7.08
N GLY A 381 1.68 21.66 6.15
CA GLY A 381 2.25 23.00 6.17
C GLY A 381 3.61 23.14 6.86
N PHE A 382 4.23 22.05 7.31
CA PHE A 382 5.59 22.08 7.85
C PHE A 382 6.58 21.43 6.88
N ALA A 383 7.20 22.26 6.06
CA ALA A 383 7.93 21.84 4.86
C ALA A 383 9.11 20.89 5.10
N SER A 384 9.75 20.91 6.28
CA SER A 384 10.84 19.97 6.60
C SER A 384 10.40 18.50 6.60
N ILE A 385 9.13 18.24 6.91
CA ILE A 385 8.58 16.88 6.93
C ILE A 385 8.63 16.22 5.55
N TRP A 386 8.45 17.00 4.48
CA TRP A 386 8.55 16.48 3.12
C TRP A 386 9.95 15.93 2.79
N ASP A 387 11.00 16.46 3.41
CA ASP A 387 12.37 15.99 3.24
C ASP A 387 12.66 14.73 4.05
N ASP A 388 12.20 14.70 5.31
CA ASP A 388 12.31 13.49 6.15
C ASP A 388 11.54 12.33 5.53
N TRP A 389 10.36 12.61 4.96
CA TRP A 389 9.59 11.63 4.21
C TRP A 389 10.30 11.20 2.91
N ALA A 390 10.92 12.13 2.16
CA ALA A 390 11.71 11.79 0.98
C ALA A 390 12.85 10.82 1.31
N ALA A 391 13.56 11.09 2.42
CA ALA A 391 14.61 10.21 2.93
C ALA A 391 14.06 8.83 3.35
N GLN A 392 12.89 8.81 4.00
CA GLN A 392 12.25 7.56 4.43
C GLN A 392 11.87 6.65 3.25
N ILE A 393 11.38 7.21 2.13
CA ILE A 393 10.87 6.42 1.00
C ILE A 393 11.91 6.07 -0.07
N GLU A 394 13.03 6.81 -0.13
CA GLU A 394 14.08 6.63 -1.13
C GLU A 394 14.47 5.15 -1.35
N PRO A 395 14.67 4.32 -0.30
CA PRO A 395 15.16 2.94 -0.49
C PRO A 395 14.29 2.04 -1.38
N TRP A 396 12.99 2.31 -1.48
CA TRP A 396 12.07 1.61 -2.40
C TRP A 396 11.64 2.48 -3.58
N ALA A 397 11.47 3.79 -3.38
CA ALA A 397 11.05 4.71 -4.44
C ALA A 397 12.12 4.88 -5.52
N SER A 398 13.40 4.66 -5.21
CA SER A 398 14.50 4.70 -6.17
C SER A 398 14.61 3.43 -7.04
N LYS A 399 13.87 2.35 -6.70
CA LYS A 399 14.00 1.02 -7.34
C LYS A 399 12.89 0.66 -8.31
N VAL A 400 11.66 1.10 -8.03
CA VAL A 400 10.49 0.79 -8.87
C VAL A 400 9.64 2.04 -9.07
N PRO A 401 8.83 2.11 -10.14
CA PRO A 401 7.88 3.20 -10.32
C PRO A 401 7.02 3.42 -9.07
N PHE A 402 7.06 4.67 -8.59
CA PHE A 402 6.24 5.17 -7.51
C PHE A 402 5.23 6.18 -8.07
N ILE A 403 3.95 5.85 -7.91
CA ILE A 403 2.84 6.75 -8.22
C ILE A 403 2.03 7.03 -6.97
N SER A 404 1.43 8.20 -6.92
CA SER A 404 0.51 8.60 -5.85
C SER A 404 -0.64 9.42 -6.40
N ASN A 405 -1.70 9.57 -5.61
CA ASN A 405 -2.72 10.61 -5.79
C ASN A 405 -2.75 11.51 -4.54
N MET A 406 -3.74 12.38 -4.46
CA MET A 406 -3.90 13.34 -3.36
C MET A 406 -4.91 12.84 -2.34
N GLY A 407 -4.62 13.07 -1.06
CA GLY A 407 -5.61 13.02 0.01
C GLY A 407 -5.94 14.40 0.56
N ASN A 408 -6.78 14.42 1.61
CA ASN A 408 -7.19 15.65 2.28
C ASN A 408 -5.99 16.38 2.91
N HIS A 409 -4.99 15.65 3.43
CA HIS A 409 -3.79 16.28 3.98
C HIS A 409 -2.84 16.86 2.93
N GLU A 410 -3.07 16.62 1.65
CA GLU A 410 -2.42 17.37 0.57
C GLU A 410 -3.26 18.56 0.12
N MET A 411 -4.59 18.46 0.07
CA MET A 411 -5.45 19.41 -0.64
C MET A 411 -6.28 20.33 0.25
N ASP A 412 -6.89 19.82 1.30
CA ASP A 412 -8.02 20.46 1.96
C ASP A 412 -7.63 21.80 2.60
N TYR A 413 -8.26 22.87 2.12
CA TYR A 413 -8.03 24.22 2.62
C TYR A 413 -9.18 25.17 2.26
N SER A 414 -9.63 25.99 3.21
CA SER A 414 -10.81 26.83 2.98
C SER A 414 -10.65 27.96 1.94
N SER A 415 -9.43 28.30 1.49
CA SER A 415 -9.19 29.41 0.56
C SER A 415 -8.17 29.06 -0.51
N PHE A 416 -8.60 29.02 -1.77
CA PHE A 416 -7.73 28.76 -2.92
C PHE A 416 -7.52 30.04 -3.75
N PRO A 417 -6.32 30.28 -4.29
CA PRO A 417 -6.11 31.34 -5.27
C PRO A 417 -6.98 31.17 -6.53
N ASP A 418 -7.35 32.28 -7.15
CA ASP A 418 -8.09 32.29 -8.41
C ASP A 418 -7.41 31.43 -9.49
N GLY A 419 -8.20 30.62 -10.19
CA GLY A 419 -7.73 29.75 -11.27
C GLY A 419 -7.15 28.41 -10.83
N ARG A 420 -7.05 28.12 -9.52
CA ARG A 420 -6.78 26.76 -9.02
C ARG A 420 -8.08 25.99 -8.78
N ILE A 421 -8.01 24.67 -8.97
CA ILE A 421 -9.13 23.79 -8.62
C ILE A 421 -9.20 23.74 -7.10
N ALA A 422 -10.28 24.31 -6.56
CA ALA A 422 -10.55 24.26 -5.13
C ALA A 422 -11.04 22.87 -4.71
N ASP A 423 -10.72 22.51 -3.49
CA ASP A 423 -11.22 21.30 -2.86
C ASP A 423 -12.73 21.36 -2.57
N LEU A 424 -13.35 20.19 -2.41
CA LEU A 424 -14.78 20.04 -2.16
C LEU A 424 -15.17 20.25 -0.70
N TYR A 425 -14.28 19.93 0.24
CA TYR A 425 -14.62 19.69 1.64
C TYR A 425 -14.22 20.83 2.59
N GLY A 426 -13.25 21.64 2.19
CA GLY A 426 -12.71 22.76 2.97
C GLY A 426 -11.87 22.27 4.13
N GLY A 427 -11.77 23.09 5.18
CA GLY A 427 -11.02 22.72 6.37
C GLY A 427 -9.57 23.22 6.30
N ARG A 428 -8.69 22.55 7.04
CA ARG A 428 -7.29 22.96 7.19
C ARG A 428 -6.32 21.76 7.23
N ASP A 429 -6.74 20.59 6.76
CA ASP A 429 -5.99 19.34 6.89
C ASP A 429 -4.63 19.43 6.19
N SER A 430 -4.55 20.16 5.06
CA SER A 430 -3.29 20.42 4.35
C SER A 430 -2.39 21.46 5.02
N GLY A 431 -2.88 22.17 6.04
CA GLY A 431 -2.15 23.28 6.67
C GLY A 431 -1.77 24.41 5.71
N GLY A 432 -2.54 24.60 4.64
CA GLY A 432 -2.32 25.65 3.65
C GLY A 432 -1.43 25.23 2.47
N GLU A 433 -1.05 23.96 2.37
CA GLU A 433 -0.26 23.44 1.25
C GLU A 433 -1.03 23.38 -0.07
N CYS A 434 -2.32 23.05 0.00
CA CYS A 434 -3.27 23.04 -1.11
C CYS A 434 -2.73 22.42 -2.42
N GLY A 435 -2.11 21.26 -2.27
CA GLY A 435 -1.60 20.39 -3.32
C GLY A 435 -0.23 20.75 -3.86
N VAL A 436 0.31 21.95 -3.56
CA VAL A 436 1.55 22.40 -4.22
C VAL A 436 2.75 21.51 -3.92
N PRO A 437 3.09 21.21 -2.65
CA PRO A 437 4.25 20.36 -2.38
C PRO A 437 4.09 18.96 -2.96
N ALA A 438 2.92 18.33 -2.78
CA ALA A 438 2.65 17.00 -3.32
C ALA A 438 2.86 16.91 -4.83
N THR A 439 2.29 17.86 -5.60
CA THR A 439 2.40 17.87 -7.07
C THR A 439 3.80 18.19 -7.59
N ARG A 440 4.53 19.07 -6.90
CA ARG A 440 5.85 19.52 -7.31
C ARG A 440 6.94 18.54 -6.92
N LEU A 441 6.87 18.02 -5.69
CA LEU A 441 7.85 17.08 -5.17
C LEU A 441 7.60 15.68 -5.72
N TYR A 442 6.35 15.22 -5.82
CA TYR A 442 6.03 13.84 -6.21
C TYR A 442 5.19 13.82 -7.49
N PRO A 443 5.78 14.22 -8.63
CA PRO A 443 5.03 14.30 -9.88
C PRO A 443 4.62 12.89 -10.34
N THR A 444 3.31 12.65 -10.30
CA THR A 444 2.66 11.49 -10.88
C THR A 444 2.16 11.84 -12.31
N PRO A 445 1.90 10.85 -13.20
CA PRO A 445 1.25 11.10 -14.48
C PRO A 445 -0.06 11.86 -14.31
N ARG A 446 -0.47 12.60 -15.34
CA ARG A 446 -1.69 13.41 -15.32
C ARG A 446 -2.45 13.26 -16.61
N ALA A 447 -3.78 13.24 -16.52
CA ALA A 447 -4.66 13.28 -17.70
C ALA A 447 -4.59 14.62 -18.46
N GLY A 448 -4.12 15.68 -17.79
CA GLY A 448 -3.98 17.03 -18.32
C GLY A 448 -3.18 17.92 -17.36
N PRO A 449 -2.83 19.16 -17.78
CA PRO A 449 -2.02 20.07 -16.97
C PRO A 449 -2.60 20.32 -15.56
N ASP A 450 -3.92 20.47 -15.49
CA ASP A 450 -4.68 20.75 -14.26
C ASP A 450 -5.46 19.52 -13.76
N SER A 451 -5.02 18.32 -14.14
CA SER A 451 -5.65 17.07 -13.70
C SER A 451 -4.75 16.35 -12.72
N ASP A 452 -5.18 16.26 -11.47
CA ASP A 452 -4.53 15.42 -10.45
C ASP A 452 -5.12 13.99 -10.43
N TRP A 453 -5.75 13.60 -11.54
CA TRP A 453 -6.22 12.25 -11.86
C TRP A 453 -5.55 11.74 -13.13
N PHE A 454 -5.39 10.43 -13.25
CA PHE A 454 -4.61 9.82 -14.32
C PHE A 454 -4.91 8.33 -14.43
N ALA A 455 -4.38 7.70 -15.48
CA ALA A 455 -4.38 6.25 -15.55
C ALA A 455 -3.08 5.74 -16.18
N VAL A 456 -2.54 4.65 -15.64
CA VAL A 456 -1.31 3.99 -16.11
C VAL A 456 -1.54 2.49 -16.24
N THR A 457 -0.74 1.83 -17.08
CA THR A 457 -0.86 0.38 -17.33
C THR A 457 0.44 -0.31 -16.98
N PHE A 458 0.38 -1.26 -16.05
CA PHE A 458 1.51 -2.14 -15.71
C PHE A 458 1.09 -3.57 -16.02
N GLY A 459 1.82 -4.27 -16.89
CA GLY A 459 1.48 -5.65 -17.25
C GLY A 459 0.01 -5.81 -17.68
N ALA A 460 -0.69 -6.73 -17.02
CA ALA A 460 -2.12 -6.98 -17.26
C ALA A 460 -3.09 -6.02 -16.53
N VAL A 461 -2.60 -4.98 -15.83
CA VAL A 461 -3.39 -4.12 -14.94
C VAL A 461 -3.41 -2.67 -15.41
N ARG A 462 -4.62 -2.15 -15.68
CA ARG A 462 -4.92 -0.72 -15.80
C ARG A 462 -5.21 -0.15 -14.41
N VAL A 463 -4.39 0.78 -13.97
CA VAL A 463 -4.61 1.57 -12.76
C VAL A 463 -5.27 2.87 -13.17
N VAL A 464 -6.47 3.13 -12.69
CA VAL A 464 -7.20 4.39 -12.89
C VAL A 464 -7.23 5.11 -11.55
N SER A 465 -6.59 6.26 -11.46
CA SER A 465 -6.48 7.07 -10.25
C SER A 465 -7.38 8.29 -10.34
N MET A 466 -8.24 8.47 -9.34
CA MET A 466 -9.06 9.67 -9.16
C MET A 466 -8.56 10.52 -7.98
N ASN A 467 -8.88 11.81 -8.01
CA ASN A 467 -8.71 12.73 -6.90
C ASN A 467 -10.07 12.94 -6.23
N THR A 468 -10.21 12.44 -5.00
CA THR A 468 -11.45 12.53 -4.21
C THR A 468 -11.69 13.92 -3.65
N GLU A 469 -10.68 14.78 -3.62
CA GLU A 469 -10.76 16.11 -3.00
C GLU A 469 -11.36 17.16 -3.95
N VAL A 470 -11.52 16.86 -5.24
CA VAL A 470 -12.04 17.78 -6.26
C VAL A 470 -13.29 17.21 -6.94
N ASP A 471 -14.08 18.06 -7.59
CA ASP A 471 -15.37 17.64 -8.16
C ASP A 471 -15.24 16.42 -9.09
N PHE A 472 -15.88 15.32 -8.68
CA PHE A 472 -15.95 14.06 -9.41
C PHE A 472 -17.38 13.76 -9.91
N SER A 473 -18.30 14.73 -9.84
CA SER A 473 -19.66 14.58 -10.37
C SER A 473 -19.63 14.19 -11.87
N PRO A 474 -20.65 13.51 -12.42
CA PRO A 474 -20.62 13.06 -13.82
C PRO A 474 -20.43 14.18 -14.84
N SER A 475 -20.81 15.42 -14.49
CA SER A 475 -20.66 16.59 -15.37
C SER A 475 -19.30 17.30 -15.23
N SER A 476 -18.53 17.01 -14.19
CA SER A 476 -17.21 17.56 -13.92
C SER A 476 -16.16 17.15 -14.96
N PRO A 477 -15.04 17.87 -15.08
CA PRO A 477 -13.91 17.44 -15.93
C PRO A 477 -13.40 16.04 -15.58
N GLN A 478 -13.28 15.73 -14.29
CA GLN A 478 -12.84 14.43 -13.79
C GLN A 478 -13.85 13.33 -14.11
N GLY A 479 -15.14 13.52 -13.81
CA GLY A 479 -16.19 12.52 -14.09
C GLY A 479 -16.31 12.20 -15.58
N LYS A 480 -16.27 13.23 -16.44
CA LYS A 480 -16.23 13.05 -17.90
C LYS A 480 -14.97 12.33 -18.38
N TRP A 481 -13.82 12.63 -17.77
CA TRP A 481 -12.57 11.92 -18.09
C TRP A 481 -12.65 10.46 -17.66
N LEU A 482 -13.15 10.18 -16.45
CA LEU A 482 -13.24 8.84 -15.89
C LEU A 482 -14.12 7.94 -16.77
N GLU A 483 -15.28 8.41 -17.23
CA GLU A 483 -16.11 7.65 -18.17
C GLU A 483 -15.39 7.37 -19.49
N ARG A 484 -14.70 8.37 -20.06
CA ARG A 484 -13.93 8.16 -21.30
C ARG A 484 -12.79 7.18 -21.12
N GLU A 485 -12.07 7.29 -20.02
CA GLU A 485 -10.94 6.40 -19.69
C GLU A 485 -11.44 4.96 -19.56
N LEU A 486 -12.42 4.71 -18.69
CA LEU A 486 -12.96 3.37 -18.45
C LEU A 486 -13.59 2.74 -19.70
N SER A 487 -14.27 3.52 -20.53
CA SER A 487 -14.85 3.02 -21.79
C SER A 487 -13.82 2.70 -22.87
N SER A 488 -12.60 3.25 -22.77
CA SER A 488 -11.54 3.07 -23.77
C SER A 488 -10.67 1.83 -23.56
N VAL A 489 -10.77 1.17 -22.40
CA VAL A 489 -9.90 0.05 -22.05
C VAL A 489 -10.18 -1.17 -22.94
N ASP A 490 -9.18 -1.57 -23.74
CA ASP A 490 -9.20 -2.86 -24.43
C ASP A 490 -8.90 -4.00 -23.45
N ARG A 491 -9.97 -4.61 -22.93
CA ARG A 491 -9.89 -5.71 -21.95
C ARG A 491 -9.34 -7.01 -22.53
N THR A 492 -9.10 -7.09 -23.85
CA THR A 492 -8.37 -8.22 -24.46
C THR A 492 -6.86 -8.09 -24.31
N GLN A 493 -6.37 -6.86 -24.10
CA GLN A 493 -4.97 -6.55 -23.83
C GLN A 493 -4.71 -6.32 -22.34
N THR A 494 -5.57 -5.53 -21.69
CA THR A 494 -5.48 -5.21 -20.26
C THR A 494 -6.73 -5.69 -19.53
N PRO A 495 -6.76 -6.95 -19.10
CA PRO A 495 -7.98 -7.59 -18.58
C PRO A 495 -8.38 -7.10 -17.19
N TRP A 496 -7.44 -6.57 -16.40
CA TRP A 496 -7.69 -6.06 -15.06
C TRP A 496 -7.74 -4.54 -15.04
N VAL A 497 -8.81 -3.99 -14.48
CA VAL A 497 -8.93 -2.55 -14.22
C VAL A 497 -9.16 -2.36 -12.73
N ILE A 498 -8.32 -1.56 -12.09
CA ILE A 498 -8.51 -1.13 -10.71
C ILE A 498 -8.68 0.38 -10.63
N LEU A 499 -9.52 0.82 -9.70
CA LEU A 499 -9.64 2.23 -9.32
C LEU A 499 -8.84 2.49 -8.03
N GLY A 500 -8.15 3.62 -7.97
CA GLY A 500 -7.59 4.19 -6.75
C GLY A 500 -8.16 5.57 -6.45
N GLY A 501 -8.62 5.79 -5.22
CA GLY A 501 -9.01 7.11 -4.69
C GLY A 501 -8.57 7.22 -3.22
N HIS A 502 -8.58 8.41 -2.65
CA HIS A 502 -8.19 8.56 -1.24
C HIS A 502 -9.38 8.33 -0.31
N ARG A 503 -10.40 9.21 -0.32
CA ARG A 503 -11.61 9.05 0.51
C ARG A 503 -12.47 7.86 0.03
N PRO A 504 -13.03 7.04 0.93
CA PRO A 504 -13.53 5.72 0.57
C PRO A 504 -14.93 5.70 -0.04
N GLY A 505 -15.07 4.99 -1.16
CA GLY A 505 -16.37 4.74 -1.80
C GLY A 505 -17.21 3.63 -1.14
N ILE A 506 -16.58 2.78 -0.30
CA ILE A 506 -17.24 1.80 0.57
C ILE A 506 -16.44 1.73 1.86
N ILE A 507 -17.10 1.97 2.99
CA ILE A 507 -16.49 1.90 4.32
C ILE A 507 -17.51 1.56 5.40
N ASP A 508 -17.09 0.74 6.35
CA ASP A 508 -17.75 0.56 7.65
C ASP A 508 -17.11 1.55 8.64
N SER A 509 -17.80 2.67 8.87
CA SER A 509 -17.36 3.80 9.70
C SER A 509 -18.49 4.31 10.59
N THR A 510 -18.10 4.85 11.73
CA THR A 510 -19.00 5.57 12.64
C THR A 510 -18.97 7.08 12.43
N ASP A 511 -18.21 7.59 11.44
CA ASP A 511 -18.15 9.01 11.08
C ASP A 511 -19.29 9.35 10.11
N GLY A 512 -20.43 9.70 10.68
CA GLY A 512 -21.68 10.00 9.98
C GLY A 512 -21.89 11.47 9.65
N PRO A 513 -22.96 11.79 8.89
CA PRO A 513 -23.23 13.14 8.41
C PRO A 513 -23.42 14.19 9.51
N ASP A 514 -23.86 13.77 10.70
CA ASP A 514 -24.10 14.66 11.84
C ASP A 514 -22.88 14.81 12.76
N ASP A 515 -21.76 14.12 12.47
CA ASP A 515 -20.57 14.08 13.33
C ASP A 515 -19.50 15.13 12.96
N ARG A 516 -19.67 15.85 11.85
CA ARG A 516 -18.70 16.83 11.33
C ARG A 516 -19.32 18.20 11.10
N ASP A 517 -18.58 19.24 11.50
CA ASP A 517 -18.90 20.61 11.10
C ASP A 517 -18.60 20.81 9.61
N VAL A 518 -19.57 21.34 8.87
CA VAL A 518 -19.42 21.61 7.43
C VAL A 518 -19.01 23.06 7.22
N VAL A 519 -17.89 23.28 6.54
CA VAL A 519 -17.44 24.62 6.16
C VAL A 519 -18.48 25.26 5.21
N PRO A 520 -18.91 26.51 5.43
CA PRO A 520 -19.90 27.16 4.56
C PRO A 520 -19.49 27.13 3.08
N GLY A 521 -20.38 26.62 2.22
CA GLY A 521 -20.13 26.50 0.78
C GLY A 521 -19.32 25.26 0.36
N LYS A 522 -18.98 24.38 1.30
CA LYS A 522 -18.29 23.10 1.07
C LYS A 522 -19.24 21.91 1.29
N ARG A 523 -18.82 20.72 0.87
CA ARG A 523 -19.54 19.45 1.07
C ARG A 523 -19.22 18.86 2.44
N ASN A 524 -20.04 17.91 2.89
CA ASN A 524 -19.83 17.24 4.18
C ASN A 524 -18.64 16.27 4.10
N PRO A 525 -17.58 16.42 4.92
CA PRO A 525 -16.37 15.61 4.83
C PRO A 525 -16.45 14.26 5.54
N SER A 526 -17.57 13.94 6.22
CA SER A 526 -17.72 12.66 6.94
C SER A 526 -17.63 11.46 6.02
N ASP A 527 -17.04 10.37 6.52
CA ASP A 527 -16.86 9.11 5.78
C ASP A 527 -18.15 8.67 5.08
N LEU A 528 -19.28 8.66 5.80
CA LEU A 528 -20.55 8.18 5.26
C LEU A 528 -21.16 9.15 4.22
N SER A 529 -20.93 10.46 4.33
CA SER A 529 -21.38 11.41 3.32
C SER A 529 -20.59 11.29 2.02
N VAL A 530 -19.26 11.17 2.12
CA VAL A 530 -18.39 10.98 0.95
C VAL A 530 -18.67 9.65 0.27
N MET A 531 -18.90 8.59 1.06
CA MET A 531 -19.33 7.30 0.55
C MET A 531 -20.63 7.39 -0.27
N ASP A 532 -21.65 8.13 0.20
CA ASP A 532 -22.90 8.35 -0.56
C ASP A 532 -22.65 9.06 -1.90
N GLU A 533 -21.81 10.11 -1.90
CA GLU A 533 -21.45 10.83 -3.12
C GLU A 533 -20.74 9.93 -4.14
N LEU A 534 -19.75 9.16 -3.71
CA LEU A 534 -19.01 8.23 -4.58
C LEU A 534 -19.91 7.12 -5.10
N GLN A 535 -20.82 6.58 -4.27
CA GLN A 535 -21.79 5.57 -4.70
C GLN A 535 -22.79 6.10 -5.73
N ARG A 536 -23.19 7.36 -5.61
CA ARG A 536 -24.11 8.01 -6.56
C ARG A 536 -23.42 8.39 -7.86
N ASP A 537 -22.24 9.00 -7.78
CA ASP A 537 -21.65 9.73 -8.91
C ASP A 537 -20.56 8.92 -9.65
N VAL A 538 -19.89 7.99 -8.98
CA VAL A 538 -18.72 7.26 -9.53
C VAL A 538 -19.00 5.78 -9.69
N TRP A 539 -19.59 5.14 -8.67
CA TRP A 539 -19.79 3.68 -8.65
C TRP A 539 -20.60 3.12 -9.83
N PRO A 540 -21.62 3.81 -10.38
CA PRO A 540 -22.32 3.33 -11.56
C PRO A 540 -21.40 3.15 -12.78
N LEU A 541 -20.37 3.99 -12.93
CA LEU A 541 -19.37 3.84 -14.00
C LEU A 541 -18.49 2.61 -13.76
N LEU A 542 -18.10 2.34 -12.50
CA LEU A 542 -17.28 1.19 -12.15
C LEU A 542 -17.99 -0.12 -12.48
N VAL A 543 -19.29 -0.20 -12.23
CA VAL A 543 -20.12 -1.35 -12.63
C VAL A 543 -20.29 -1.41 -14.14
N LYS A 544 -20.65 -0.29 -14.79
CA LYS A 544 -20.89 -0.22 -16.24
C LYS A 544 -19.69 -0.70 -17.06
N TYR A 545 -18.47 -0.37 -16.62
CA TYR A 545 -17.23 -0.73 -17.31
C TYR A 545 -16.48 -1.89 -16.65
N GLU A 546 -17.16 -2.63 -15.76
CA GLU A 546 -16.65 -3.86 -15.13
C GLU A 546 -15.28 -3.68 -14.45
N VAL A 547 -15.10 -2.61 -13.67
CA VAL A 547 -13.91 -2.42 -12.82
C VAL A 547 -13.83 -3.58 -11.83
N ASN A 548 -12.64 -4.16 -11.68
CA ASN A 548 -12.47 -5.40 -10.90
C ASN A 548 -12.36 -5.12 -9.40
N ALA A 549 -11.62 -4.07 -9.02
CA ALA A 549 -11.43 -3.68 -7.63
C ALA A 549 -11.26 -2.17 -7.48
N ALA A 550 -11.63 -1.64 -6.33
CA ALA A 550 -11.42 -0.24 -5.95
C ALA A 550 -10.65 -0.18 -4.61
N PHE A 551 -9.62 0.66 -4.55
CA PHE A 551 -8.76 0.83 -3.39
C PHE A 551 -8.87 2.25 -2.85
N TRP A 552 -8.92 2.35 -1.52
CA TRP A 552 -9.14 3.60 -0.78
C TRP A 552 -8.21 3.72 0.43
N GLY A 553 -7.97 4.94 0.89
CA GLY A 553 -7.25 5.29 2.12
C GLY A 553 -8.14 6.05 3.11
N HIS A 554 -7.61 7.11 3.70
CA HIS A 554 -8.29 8.10 4.57
C HIS A 554 -8.67 7.57 5.95
N ASN A 555 -9.39 6.45 6.00
CA ASN A 555 -9.70 5.80 7.26
C ASN A 555 -8.63 4.76 7.57
N HIS A 556 -8.00 4.89 8.74
CA HIS A 556 -6.75 4.19 9.03
C HIS A 556 -6.96 2.74 9.48
N ALA A 557 -7.56 1.92 8.62
CA ALA A 557 -7.88 0.53 8.86
C ALA A 557 -7.73 -0.30 7.58
N TYR A 558 -7.62 -1.61 7.74
CA TYR A 558 -7.88 -2.54 6.64
C TYR A 558 -9.34 -2.94 6.65
N GLN A 559 -10.02 -2.82 5.50
CA GLN A 559 -11.35 -3.41 5.29
C GLN A 559 -11.45 -4.00 3.88
N ARG A 560 -11.98 -5.22 3.76
CA ARG A 560 -12.35 -5.83 2.48
C ARG A 560 -13.85 -6.08 2.44
N SER A 561 -14.52 -5.59 1.40
CA SER A 561 -15.97 -5.70 1.25
C SER A 561 -16.41 -6.88 0.38
N CYS A 562 -17.71 -7.17 0.38
CA CYS A 562 -18.39 -7.89 -0.70
C CYS A 562 -18.18 -7.16 -2.05
N ALA A 563 -18.48 -7.83 -3.16
CA ALA A 563 -18.59 -7.14 -4.45
C ALA A 563 -19.87 -6.30 -4.48
N TRP A 564 -19.72 -5.01 -4.78
CA TRP A 564 -20.77 -4.02 -4.59
C TRP A 564 -21.24 -3.43 -5.93
N ARG A 565 -22.56 -3.38 -6.18
CA ARG A 565 -23.16 -2.85 -7.42
C ARG A 565 -23.68 -1.41 -7.30
N ALA A 566 -23.79 -0.87 -6.09
CA ALA A 566 -24.53 0.34 -5.72
C ALA A 566 -26.07 0.19 -5.76
N ILE A 567 -26.74 0.80 -4.76
CA ILE A 567 -28.17 1.10 -4.75
C ILE A 567 -28.33 2.55 -4.25
N GLY A 568 -29.15 3.33 -4.96
CA GLY A 568 -29.22 4.78 -4.84
C GLY A 568 -29.92 5.33 -3.59
N GLU A 569 -29.58 6.59 -3.33
CA GLU A 569 -30.24 7.63 -2.53
C GLU A 569 -30.63 7.27 -1.09
N GLY A 570 -29.65 7.40 -0.18
CA GLY A 570 -29.93 7.86 1.18
C GLY A 570 -30.37 6.82 2.23
N LEU A 571 -30.13 5.53 2.01
CA LEU A 571 -30.34 4.51 3.05
C LEU A 571 -29.06 3.69 3.30
N PHE A 572 -28.28 4.15 4.29
CA PHE A 572 -27.07 3.49 4.82
C PHE A 572 -27.31 2.11 5.46
N ASN A 573 -28.49 1.52 5.29
CA ASN A 573 -28.89 0.31 5.99
C ASN A 573 -28.80 -0.93 5.09
N ALA A 574 -27.79 -1.75 5.39
CA ALA A 574 -27.64 -3.19 5.16
C ALA A 574 -27.93 -3.79 3.77
N SER A 575 -26.91 -4.47 3.21
CA SER A 575 -26.96 -5.54 2.19
C SER A 575 -27.52 -5.26 0.79
N ASN A 576 -28.17 -4.12 0.56
CA ASN A 576 -28.81 -3.84 -0.72
C ASN A 576 -27.82 -3.71 -1.90
N GLY A 577 -26.57 -3.31 -1.67
CA GLY A 577 -25.56 -3.20 -2.73
C GLY A 577 -24.70 -4.44 -2.98
N CYS A 578 -24.65 -5.41 -2.06
CA CYS A 578 -23.81 -6.61 -2.22
C CYS A 578 -24.42 -7.57 -3.24
N VAL A 579 -23.67 -7.90 -4.29
CA VAL A 579 -24.11 -8.85 -5.33
C VAL A 579 -23.34 -10.17 -5.30
N ALA A 580 -22.16 -10.20 -4.68
CA ALA A 580 -21.41 -11.42 -4.43
C ALA A 580 -20.52 -11.28 -3.19
N TYR A 581 -20.42 -12.36 -2.42
CA TYR A 581 -19.49 -12.49 -1.30
C TYR A 581 -18.37 -13.47 -1.68
N SER A 582 -17.22 -13.34 -1.03
CA SER A 582 -16.16 -14.32 -1.21
C SER A 582 -16.56 -15.69 -0.67
N ARG A 583 -15.98 -16.74 -1.25
CA ARG A 583 -16.02 -18.10 -0.69
C ARG A 583 -14.63 -18.43 -0.16
N LEU A 584 -14.55 -18.75 1.13
CA LEU A 584 -13.29 -19.14 1.73
C LEU A 584 -12.87 -20.53 1.23
N GLY A 585 -11.75 -20.59 0.52
CA GLY A 585 -11.12 -21.83 0.08
C GLY A 585 -10.51 -22.61 1.25
N SER A 586 -10.23 -23.90 1.03
CA SER A 586 -9.55 -24.75 2.02
C SER A 586 -8.11 -24.31 2.31
N ASP A 587 -7.52 -23.50 1.43
CA ASP A 587 -6.22 -22.85 1.55
C ASP A 587 -6.27 -21.51 2.30
N GLY A 588 -7.46 -21.09 2.76
CA GLY A 588 -7.66 -19.84 3.47
C GLY A 588 -7.77 -18.61 2.54
N VAL A 589 -7.86 -18.79 1.23
CA VAL A 589 -8.03 -17.68 0.27
C VAL A 589 -9.51 -17.36 0.09
N ALA A 590 -9.88 -16.09 0.23
CA ALA A 590 -11.22 -15.58 -0.03
C ALA A 590 -11.44 -15.39 -1.54
N VAL A 591 -12.25 -16.23 -2.18
CA VAL A 591 -12.42 -16.25 -3.64
C VAL A 591 -13.71 -15.57 -4.08
N TYR A 592 -13.60 -14.53 -4.89
CA TYR A 592 -14.68 -13.91 -5.67
C TYR A 592 -14.71 -14.51 -7.08
N ASP A 593 -15.55 -15.52 -7.30
CA ASP A 593 -15.75 -16.12 -8.63
C ASP A 593 -16.79 -15.33 -9.42
N LYS A 594 -16.32 -14.56 -10.41
CA LYS A 594 -17.14 -13.74 -11.33
C LYS A 594 -18.11 -12.83 -10.57
N PRO A 595 -17.61 -11.93 -9.70
CA PRO A 595 -18.45 -11.16 -8.80
C PRO A 595 -19.47 -10.23 -9.49
N GLY A 596 -19.22 -9.87 -10.76
CA GLY A 596 -20.14 -9.04 -11.56
C GLY A 596 -20.26 -7.58 -11.09
N ALA A 597 -19.41 -7.18 -10.14
CA ALA A 597 -19.22 -5.81 -9.67
C ALA A 597 -17.85 -5.69 -8.96
N PRO A 598 -17.33 -4.46 -8.73
CA PRO A 598 -16.03 -4.26 -8.09
C PRO A 598 -16.02 -4.75 -6.63
N VAL A 599 -14.88 -5.32 -6.21
CA VAL A 599 -14.56 -5.54 -4.78
C VAL A 599 -13.91 -4.28 -4.23
N SER A 600 -14.35 -3.80 -3.06
CA SER A 600 -13.76 -2.61 -2.43
C SER A 600 -12.78 -2.99 -1.33
N LEU A 601 -11.66 -2.26 -1.26
CA LEU A 601 -10.66 -2.40 -0.22
C LEU A 601 -10.28 -1.03 0.35
N LEU A 602 -10.34 -0.92 1.67
CA LEU A 602 -9.75 0.16 2.45
C LEU A 602 -8.36 -0.31 2.91
N VAL A 603 -7.33 0.47 2.60
CA VAL A 603 -5.91 0.16 2.85
C VAL A 603 -5.17 1.35 3.47
N GLY A 604 -5.83 2.08 4.36
CA GLY A 604 -5.24 3.19 5.14
C GLY A 604 -4.31 2.72 6.25
N THR A 605 -3.33 1.90 5.90
CA THR A 605 -2.51 1.13 6.84
C THR A 605 -1.03 1.48 6.76
N GLY A 606 -0.67 2.56 6.08
CA GLY A 606 0.72 2.93 5.80
C GLY A 606 1.48 3.43 7.02
N GLY A 607 0.80 3.91 8.06
CA GLY A 607 1.44 4.32 9.32
C GLY A 607 0.62 5.26 10.18
N ALA A 608 -0.32 6.01 9.60
CA ALA A 608 -1.23 6.89 10.32
C ALA A 608 -2.00 6.18 11.43
N LYS A 609 -2.27 6.88 12.54
CA LYS A 609 -2.85 6.27 13.75
C LYS A 609 -4.22 5.67 13.45
N HIS A 610 -4.41 4.39 13.76
CA HIS A 610 -5.65 3.67 13.47
C HIS A 610 -6.93 4.39 13.90
N THR A 611 -7.88 4.46 12.96
CA THR A 611 -9.24 4.98 13.16
C THR A 611 -10.13 3.79 13.51
N ARG A 612 -10.45 3.63 14.80
CA ARG A 612 -11.28 2.51 15.24
C ARG A 612 -12.74 2.77 14.89
N ASN A 613 -13.24 2.04 13.92
CA ASN A 613 -14.64 2.05 13.52
C ASN A 613 -15.43 0.97 14.27
N GLY A 614 -16.74 1.19 14.40
CA GLY A 614 -17.71 0.18 14.83
C GLY A 614 -17.94 -0.87 13.75
N VAL A 615 -16.98 -1.76 13.53
CA VAL A 615 -17.07 -2.82 12.51
C VAL A 615 -18.23 -3.78 12.79
N GLY A 616 -19.04 -4.05 11.77
CA GLY A 616 -20.19 -4.95 11.89
C GLY A 616 -21.19 -4.89 10.73
N HIS A 617 -20.97 -4.05 9.73
CA HIS A 617 -21.83 -3.98 8.55
C HIS A 617 -21.70 -5.25 7.70
N ALA A 618 -22.85 -5.73 7.20
CA ALA A 618 -22.93 -6.99 6.44
C ALA A 618 -22.15 -6.99 5.12
N PHE A 619 -21.68 -5.85 4.63
CA PHE A 619 -20.84 -5.77 3.44
C PHE A 619 -19.35 -5.95 3.75
N THR A 620 -18.93 -5.86 5.01
CA THR A 620 -17.52 -6.00 5.42
C THR A 620 -17.21 -7.47 5.68
N GLU A 621 -16.34 -8.07 4.86
CA GLU A 621 -15.95 -9.48 5.00
C GLU A 621 -14.73 -9.67 5.90
N LYS A 622 -13.84 -8.69 5.93
CA LYS A 622 -12.63 -8.70 6.75
C LYS A 622 -12.30 -7.28 7.18
N ALA A 623 -11.98 -7.08 8.46
CA ALA A 623 -11.46 -5.83 8.96
C ALA A 623 -10.47 -6.05 10.10
N PHE A 624 -9.42 -5.24 10.17
CA PHE A 624 -8.44 -5.23 11.27
C PHE A 624 -7.64 -3.92 11.28
N TYR A 625 -6.87 -3.73 12.36
CA TYR A 625 -6.09 -2.52 12.64
C TYR A 625 -4.62 -2.90 12.79
N GLU A 626 -3.97 -3.15 11.66
CA GLU A 626 -2.54 -3.42 11.60
C GLU A 626 -1.90 -2.55 10.52
N PHE A 627 -0.59 -2.35 10.61
CA PHE A 627 0.18 -1.56 9.65
C PHE A 627 0.75 -2.46 8.56
N GLY A 628 0.76 -2.00 7.32
CA GLY A 628 1.08 -2.85 6.19
C GLY A 628 0.56 -2.35 4.86
N TYR A 629 0.64 -3.21 3.86
CA TYR A 629 0.26 -2.93 2.48
C TYR A 629 -0.24 -4.19 1.77
N VAL A 630 -1.01 -4.01 0.70
CA VAL A 630 -1.47 -5.13 -0.14
C VAL A 630 -0.49 -5.36 -1.29
N ARG A 631 -0.06 -6.61 -1.48
CA ARG A 631 0.55 -7.07 -2.74
C ARG A 631 -0.53 -7.60 -3.66
N LEU A 632 -0.87 -6.85 -4.70
CA LEU A 632 -1.85 -7.23 -5.70
C LEU A 632 -1.16 -7.78 -6.94
N THR A 633 -1.29 -9.09 -7.18
CA THR A 633 -0.69 -9.80 -8.31
C THR A 633 -1.74 -10.18 -9.34
N ALA A 634 -1.64 -9.64 -10.55
CA ALA A 634 -2.31 -10.25 -11.70
C ALA A 634 -1.45 -11.44 -12.16
N HIS A 635 -1.92 -12.66 -11.95
CA HIS A 635 -1.19 -13.85 -12.39
C HIS A 635 -1.26 -14.05 -13.89
N ASN A 636 -2.44 -13.75 -14.46
CA ASN A 636 -2.77 -13.84 -15.87
C ASN A 636 -4.13 -13.13 -16.09
N ARG A 637 -4.74 -13.32 -17.26
CA ARG A 637 -6.02 -12.66 -17.61
C ARG A 637 -7.23 -13.05 -16.76
N THR A 638 -7.18 -14.15 -16.01
CA THR A 638 -8.33 -14.70 -15.26
C THR A 638 -8.18 -14.69 -13.74
N HIS A 639 -6.96 -14.62 -13.20
CA HIS A 639 -6.71 -14.60 -11.75
C HIS A 639 -5.98 -13.31 -11.29
N LEU A 640 -6.64 -12.56 -10.41
CA LEU A 640 -6.09 -11.42 -9.68
C LEU A 640 -6.05 -11.75 -8.18
N TYR A 641 -4.85 -11.86 -7.63
CA TYR A 641 -4.59 -12.32 -6.26
C TYR A 641 -4.07 -11.19 -5.39
N GLY A 642 -4.60 -11.04 -4.18
CA GLY A 642 -4.15 -10.05 -3.22
C GLY A 642 -3.74 -10.68 -1.89
N GLU A 643 -2.66 -10.18 -1.32
CA GLU A 643 -2.21 -10.53 0.03
C GLU A 643 -1.90 -9.28 0.83
N TYR A 644 -2.47 -9.16 2.03
CA TYR A 644 -2.08 -8.12 2.97
C TYR A 644 -0.81 -8.55 3.71
N GLN A 645 0.26 -7.76 3.57
CA GLN A 645 1.53 -7.93 4.29
C GLN A 645 1.52 -7.09 5.56
N GLU A 646 1.65 -7.71 6.72
CA GLU A 646 1.85 -7.00 7.98
C GLU A 646 3.29 -6.48 8.05
N ALA A 647 3.43 -5.21 8.41
CA ALA A 647 4.71 -4.53 8.54
C ALA A 647 4.84 -3.75 9.87
N GLY A 648 4.06 -4.12 10.88
CA GLY A 648 4.06 -3.58 12.23
C GLY A 648 4.68 -4.57 13.22
N SER A 649 3.86 -5.09 14.12
CA SER A 649 4.31 -5.98 15.21
C SER A 649 4.42 -7.45 14.77
N GLY A 650 3.68 -7.84 13.73
CA GLY A 650 3.68 -9.18 13.13
C GLY A 650 4.50 -9.26 11.84
N TYR A 651 5.57 -8.46 11.71
CA TYR A 651 6.28 -8.25 10.45
C TYR A 651 6.57 -9.58 9.72
N GLY A 652 6.10 -9.65 8.47
CA GLY A 652 6.23 -10.84 7.61
C GLY A 652 5.02 -11.78 7.61
N ASP A 653 4.03 -11.54 8.47
CA ASP A 653 2.76 -12.27 8.46
C ASP A 653 1.85 -11.81 7.31
N VAL A 654 1.04 -12.75 6.80
CA VAL A 654 -0.03 -12.47 5.83
C VAL A 654 -1.38 -12.59 6.53
N LEU A 655 -2.07 -11.47 6.72
CA LEU A 655 -3.31 -11.42 7.53
C LEU A 655 -4.61 -11.61 6.74
N ASP A 656 -4.57 -11.36 5.44
CA ASP A 656 -5.67 -11.64 4.51
C ASP A 656 -5.14 -12.05 3.14
N LYS A 657 -5.89 -12.95 2.50
CA LYS A 657 -5.64 -13.44 1.14
C LYS A 657 -6.95 -13.47 0.39
N PHE A 658 -6.98 -12.89 -0.80
CA PHE A 658 -8.17 -12.90 -1.64
C PHE A 658 -7.83 -13.11 -3.11
N MET A 659 -8.79 -13.63 -3.87
CA MET A 659 -8.66 -13.87 -5.30
C MET A 659 -9.93 -13.40 -6.01
N ILE A 660 -9.77 -12.60 -7.06
CA ILE A 660 -10.85 -12.26 -7.99
C ILE A 660 -10.63 -13.07 -9.26
N ILE A 661 -11.64 -13.86 -9.64
CA ILE A 661 -11.62 -14.70 -10.84
C ILE A 661 -12.60 -14.13 -11.86
N GLN A 662 -12.14 -13.93 -13.10
CA GLN A 662 -12.98 -13.51 -14.22
C GLN A 662 -12.88 -14.49 -15.39
N PRO A 663 -13.91 -14.59 -16.26
CA PRO A 663 -13.88 -15.49 -17.39
C PRO A 663 -12.92 -14.96 -18.47
N VAL A 664 -12.43 -15.85 -19.35
CA VAL A 664 -11.68 -15.43 -20.53
C VAL A 664 -12.63 -14.67 -21.46
N ARG A 665 -12.33 -13.40 -21.74
CA ARG A 665 -13.01 -12.64 -22.78
C ARG A 665 -12.49 -13.11 -24.14
N VAL A 666 -13.34 -13.74 -24.94
CA VAL A 666 -13.03 -14.07 -26.34
C VAL A 666 -13.37 -12.85 -27.18
N SER A 667 -12.41 -12.35 -27.95
CA SER A 667 -12.66 -11.28 -28.92
C SER A 667 -13.69 -11.75 -29.94
N THR A 668 -14.84 -11.07 -30.01
CA THR A 668 -15.86 -11.30 -31.04
C THR A 668 -15.59 -10.47 -32.31
N THR A 669 -14.37 -9.96 -32.52
CA THR A 669 -14.02 -9.24 -33.76
C THR A 669 -13.77 -10.13 -34.98
N GLY A 670 -14.09 -11.42 -34.88
CA GLY A 670 -14.41 -12.24 -36.03
C GLY A 670 -15.75 -12.89 -35.78
N ASP A 671 -16.71 -12.71 -36.68
CA ASP A 671 -17.85 -13.60 -36.85
C ASP A 671 -17.33 -15.03 -37.15
N GLU A 672 -16.85 -15.74 -36.15
CA GLU A 672 -17.07 -17.17 -36.08
C GLU A 672 -18.32 -17.34 -35.21
N ASP A 673 -19.47 -17.32 -35.89
CA ASP A 673 -20.79 -17.73 -35.39
C ASP A 673 -20.65 -18.83 -34.32
N GLU A 674 -21.41 -18.75 -33.23
CA GLU A 674 -21.55 -19.87 -32.29
C GLU A 674 -21.87 -21.19 -33.02
N ALA A 675 -22.50 -21.11 -34.19
CA ALA A 675 -22.76 -22.23 -35.09
C ALA A 675 -21.47 -22.86 -35.69
N VAL A 676 -20.42 -22.08 -35.96
CA VAL A 676 -19.12 -22.57 -36.46
C VAL A 676 -18.31 -23.20 -35.34
N LEU A 677 -18.30 -22.62 -34.14
CA LEU A 677 -17.64 -23.21 -32.98
C LEU A 677 -18.35 -24.50 -32.55
N SER A 678 -19.69 -24.49 -32.54
CA SER A 678 -20.55 -25.67 -32.38
C SER A 678 -20.24 -26.74 -33.44
N ALA A 679 -20.17 -26.36 -34.72
CA ALA A 679 -19.87 -27.29 -35.80
C ALA A 679 -18.45 -27.86 -35.73
N ARG A 680 -17.46 -27.07 -35.27
CA ARG A 680 -16.09 -27.54 -35.00
C ARG A 680 -16.04 -28.48 -33.81
N LEU A 681 -16.79 -28.19 -32.74
CA LEU A 681 -16.89 -29.04 -31.56
C LEU A 681 -17.61 -30.36 -31.90
N GLU A 682 -18.69 -30.31 -32.69
CA GLU A 682 -19.39 -31.49 -33.19
C GLU A 682 -18.53 -32.30 -34.15
N ARG A 683 -17.74 -31.65 -35.03
CA ARG A 683 -16.81 -32.33 -35.92
C ARG A 683 -15.69 -33.01 -35.12
N ALA A 684 -15.11 -32.33 -34.12
CA ALA A 684 -14.11 -32.92 -33.22
C ALA A 684 -14.69 -34.07 -32.37
N LEU A 685 -15.92 -33.92 -31.86
CA LEU A 685 -16.62 -34.99 -31.14
C LEU A 685 -16.99 -36.17 -32.06
N SER A 686 -17.24 -35.91 -33.35
CA SER A 686 -17.46 -36.96 -34.36
C SER A 686 -16.16 -37.70 -34.70
N GLU A 687 -15.03 -37.00 -34.73
CA GLU A 687 -13.69 -37.60 -34.91
C GLU A 687 -13.28 -38.42 -33.68
N VAL A 688 -13.60 -37.97 -32.46
CA VAL A 688 -13.40 -38.78 -31.24
C VAL A 688 -14.31 -40.02 -31.23
N LYS A 689 -15.53 -39.93 -31.79
CA LYS A 689 -16.41 -41.09 -31.98
C LYS A 689 -15.88 -42.08 -33.02
N THR A 690 -15.25 -41.62 -34.11
CA THR A 690 -14.62 -42.52 -35.10
C THR A 690 -13.36 -43.18 -34.54
N TRP A 691 -12.61 -42.52 -33.65
CA TRP A 691 -11.50 -43.15 -32.91
C TRP A 691 -11.97 -44.23 -31.94
N ARG A 692 -13.09 -44.02 -31.22
CA ARG A 692 -13.72 -45.09 -30.42
C ARG A 692 -14.24 -46.24 -31.27
N GLY A 693 -14.78 -45.95 -32.46
CA GLY A 693 -15.19 -46.96 -33.44
C GLY A 693 -14.00 -47.78 -33.97
N ALA A 694 -12.91 -47.11 -34.36
CA ALA A 694 -11.69 -47.75 -34.86
C ALA A 694 -10.98 -48.57 -33.77
N ALA A 695 -10.91 -48.08 -32.53
CA ALA A 695 -10.36 -48.83 -31.40
C ALA A 695 -11.19 -50.08 -31.08
N THR A 696 -12.52 -50.00 -31.19
CA THR A 696 -13.43 -51.15 -31.00
C THR A 696 -13.28 -52.15 -32.14
N ILE A 697 -13.16 -51.69 -33.39
CA ILE A 697 -12.93 -52.56 -34.56
C ILE A 697 -11.56 -53.25 -34.46
N MET A 698 -10.52 -52.53 -34.06
CA MET A 698 -9.18 -53.09 -33.82
C MET A 698 -9.18 -54.11 -32.68
N ALA A 699 -9.88 -53.84 -31.57
CA ALA A 699 -10.03 -54.78 -30.47
C ALA A 699 -10.79 -56.05 -30.90
N VAL A 700 -11.85 -55.91 -31.71
CA VAL A 700 -12.57 -57.05 -32.30
C VAL A 700 -11.68 -57.82 -33.27
N PHE A 701 -10.87 -57.13 -34.07
CA PHE A 701 -9.94 -57.78 -35.01
C PHE A 701 -8.85 -58.55 -34.27
N VAL A 702 -8.25 -57.96 -33.23
CA VAL A 702 -7.25 -58.61 -32.37
C VAL A 702 -7.85 -59.82 -31.66
N CYS A 703 -9.03 -59.69 -31.05
CA CYS A 703 -9.75 -60.80 -30.43
C CYS A 703 -10.13 -61.90 -31.44
N ALA A 704 -10.50 -61.53 -32.68
CA ALA A 704 -10.80 -62.48 -33.74
C ALA A 704 -9.53 -63.23 -34.21
N THR A 705 -8.40 -62.55 -34.36
CA THR A 705 -7.12 -63.21 -34.68
C THR A 705 -6.64 -64.14 -33.57
N PHE A 706 -6.78 -63.75 -32.30
CA PHE A 706 -6.47 -64.63 -31.16
C PHE A 706 -7.43 -65.82 -31.09
N GLY A 707 -8.72 -65.62 -31.36
CA GLY A 707 -9.72 -66.70 -31.41
C GLY A 707 -9.47 -67.68 -32.55
N ILE A 708 -9.11 -67.20 -33.75
CA ILE A 708 -8.76 -68.03 -34.90
C ILE A 708 -7.44 -68.78 -34.65
N GLY A 709 -6.45 -68.13 -34.05
CA GLY A 709 -5.19 -68.77 -33.65
C GLY A 709 -5.38 -69.86 -32.61
N ALA A 710 -6.20 -69.62 -31.58
CA ALA A 710 -6.54 -70.62 -30.57
C ALA A 710 -7.34 -71.79 -31.15
N PHE A 711 -8.25 -71.53 -32.10
CA PHE A 711 -9.01 -72.57 -32.80
C PHE A 711 -8.12 -73.42 -33.72
N ALA A 712 -7.16 -72.80 -34.42
CA ALA A 712 -6.18 -73.52 -35.24
C ALA A 712 -5.27 -74.41 -34.37
N MET A 713 -4.76 -73.90 -33.24
CA MET A 713 -3.95 -74.70 -32.30
C MET A 713 -4.75 -75.84 -31.67
N ALA A 714 -6.00 -75.60 -31.24
CA ALA A 714 -6.85 -76.65 -30.68
C ALA A 714 -7.20 -77.73 -31.71
N ARG A 715 -7.31 -77.38 -32.99
CA ARG A 715 -7.56 -78.33 -34.08
C ARG A 715 -6.32 -79.16 -34.40
N GLN A 716 -5.12 -78.55 -34.36
CA GLN A 716 -3.84 -79.24 -34.56
C GLN A 716 -3.55 -80.23 -33.43
N TRP A 717 -3.83 -79.85 -32.18
CA TRP A 717 -3.70 -80.72 -31.00
C TRP A 717 -4.67 -81.91 -31.02
N LYS A 718 -5.88 -81.73 -31.58
CA LYS A 718 -6.86 -82.82 -31.71
C LYS A 718 -6.49 -83.84 -32.79
N THR A 719 -5.78 -83.43 -33.84
CA THR A 719 -5.25 -84.32 -34.89
C THR A 719 -3.99 -85.09 -34.48
N GLU A 720 -3.21 -84.60 -33.51
CA GLU A 720 -2.03 -85.33 -33.02
C GLU A 720 -2.38 -86.37 -31.93
N SER A 721 -3.45 -86.17 -31.15
CA SER A 721 -3.88 -87.16 -30.14
C SER A 721 -4.49 -88.45 -30.70
N THR A 722 -4.75 -88.52 -32.03
CA THR A 722 -5.32 -89.71 -32.70
C THR A 722 -4.29 -90.54 -33.50
N ARG A 723 -2.99 -90.20 -33.45
CA ARG A 723 -1.92 -90.98 -34.12
C ARG A 723 -0.92 -91.70 -33.20
N HIS A 724 -1.14 -91.70 -31.88
CA HIS A 724 -0.32 -92.48 -30.93
C HIS A 724 -1.13 -93.50 -30.15
N ARG A 725 -1.65 -94.48 -30.88
CA ARG A 725 -1.85 -95.85 -30.40
C ARG A 725 -1.47 -96.78 -31.54
N PHE A 726 -0.19 -97.13 -31.66
CA PHE A 726 0.30 -98.45 -32.09
C PHE A 726 1.84 -98.47 -32.03
N SER A 727 2.36 -99.47 -31.32
CA SER A 727 3.69 -100.07 -31.44
C SER A 727 4.92 -99.37 -30.84
N ILE A 728 5.12 -99.63 -29.55
CA ILE A 728 6.44 -99.86 -28.93
C ILE A 728 6.77 -101.35 -29.13
N LEU A 729 8.00 -101.71 -29.54
CA LEU A 729 8.70 -102.94 -29.12
C LEU A 729 10.21 -102.87 -29.47
N THR A 730 11.05 -102.95 -28.41
CA THR A 730 12.47 -103.41 -28.31
C THR A 730 13.57 -102.68 -29.10
N SER A 731 14.80 -102.40 -28.64
CA SER A 731 15.56 -102.49 -27.36
C SER A 731 16.98 -101.94 -27.61
N THR A 732 17.59 -101.20 -26.64
CA THR A 732 19.06 -101.07 -26.28
C THR A 732 20.09 -100.67 -27.36
N MET A 733 21.16 -99.87 -27.19
CA MET A 733 22.00 -99.25 -26.13
C MET A 733 22.93 -98.27 -26.92
N ASP A 734 23.10 -96.98 -26.60
CA ASP A 734 23.98 -96.29 -25.62
C ASP A 734 25.23 -95.62 -26.26
N ASP A 735 25.76 -94.58 -25.58
CA ASP A 735 26.85 -93.60 -25.88
C ASP A 735 26.34 -92.22 -26.39
N GLY A 736 26.35 -91.07 -25.68
CA GLY A 736 27.06 -90.56 -24.49
C GLY A 736 28.12 -89.51 -24.93
N ALA A 737 28.19 -88.25 -24.51
CA ALA A 737 27.45 -87.40 -23.57
C ALA A 737 27.43 -85.97 -24.16
N LEU A 738 26.29 -85.31 -23.97
CA LEU A 738 25.65 -84.36 -24.90
C LEU A 738 25.97 -82.88 -24.69
#